data_AF-A0AAD3CJM4-F1
#
_entry.id   AF-A0AAD3CJM4-F1
#
_cell.length_a   1.000
_cell.length_b   1.000
_cell.length_c   1.000
_cell.angle_alpha   90.00
_cell.angle_beta   90.00
_cell.angle_gamma   90.00
#
_symmetry.space_group_name_H-M   'P 1'
#
loop_
_entity.id
_entity.type
_entity.pdbx_description
1 polymer ?
#
loop_
_entity_poly.entity_id
_entity_poly.type
_entity_poly.pdbx_seq_one_letter_code
_entity_poly.pdbx_strand_id
1 'polypeptide(L)'
;MFREIIIVLLCLPHSSAFISKQSTSSYPFLWERYNSFDDGNEVANNKIEDAKKKFTSYSIIEKLLTGMTSDHPLEKLVPLDFVGKGTIGTKDTPCLFLTEKNYRNNNQNTRERNHSSSLPIPLANGSEENSVKLLSFAWKNEPISKSLCLTLNPLLINRDGGLFDNLPYAKWTIDPSKRNRDASGNAVEEKYHLGKRDCYNRFMGKDWYGRSLSIGNMAARAKYILEGEEKDTDQDTSFKDNSTTLALRILELEVKEGKMAVAESEEQLAILRTEITDLDDSNNGYENDAMIAEYYDAWDARVQMIQDAKQSLVETEEKLFELQQSLLPKSKPTPFVTNILNAIINVQQSDAPYRGATGYKPQIDEKNEMFEKSILPYSSPFELMKEIIDEQLNAEVIGCIIEDSSLFNGSVIFGGGVVLQRKGRIKEISINGEKVELDDSDDDFGNNGIKKGETLLVECDTDEAIGMAIACNVDIFMEKKEWDKSRLSTPLVFEEAEGIGNLDILPTLSSSIDAITIETQGEGIMSENTKIQAPRGSPLDMTFFGSKKDDKRPVFDTAIPIQSLEEFDSMSIQDKAQLLTSLDSFDGKLPRPRVLKINQDDGGGFNALDKQLLPLIDESTRREIMIRKAREEGNIDEVDSLESEKSARQIAKRNAAIAREEGNDTLAERWEKEAELYADLRADVTQDEGSYSRFLDRDLWYEKTRQKISEKNKKRFGSLLDGIE
;
A
#
# COMPACT_ATOMS: atom_id res chain seq x y z
N MET A 1 -21.05 -33.72 -30.58
CA MET A 1 -20.03 -33.80 -31.63
C MET A 1 -18.76 -34.28 -30.96
N PHE A 2 -18.30 -35.46 -31.35
CA PHE A 2 -17.15 -36.19 -30.80
C PHE A 2 -16.33 -36.65 -32.02
N ARG A 3 -15.00 -36.81 -31.87
CA ARG A 3 -14.01 -37.08 -32.94
C ARG A 3 -13.67 -35.85 -33.81
N GLU A 4 -12.48 -35.71 -34.38
CA GLU A 4 -11.16 -36.37 -34.16
C GLU A 4 -10.24 -35.34 -33.42
N ILE A 5 -8.96 -35.48 -33.08
CA ILE A 5 -7.90 -36.48 -33.35
C ILE A 5 -6.94 -36.52 -32.13
N ILE A 6 -6.06 -37.54 -32.02
CA ILE A 6 -4.93 -37.63 -31.06
C ILE A 6 -3.70 -38.18 -31.85
N ILE A 7 -2.50 -38.11 -31.25
CA ILE A 7 -1.19 -38.68 -31.66
C ILE A 7 -0.45 -37.78 -32.69
N VAL A 8 0.61 -37.07 -32.29
CA VAL A 8 2.06 -37.40 -32.40
C VAL A 8 2.82 -36.22 -31.74
N LEU A 9 3.90 -36.32 -30.93
CA LEU A 9 4.68 -37.43 -30.34
C LEU A 9 5.39 -36.92 -29.04
N LEU A 10 6.03 -37.84 -28.29
CA LEU A 10 7.05 -37.55 -27.25
C LEU A 10 8.45 -37.91 -27.78
N CYS A 11 9.48 -37.08 -27.53
CA CYS A 11 10.90 -37.50 -27.39
C CYS A 11 11.84 -36.34 -27.00
N LEU A 12 12.45 -36.42 -25.82
CA LEU A 12 13.78 -35.85 -25.51
C LEU A 12 14.82 -36.98 -25.72
N PRO A 13 16.09 -36.69 -26.07
CA PRO A 13 17.09 -36.42 -25.03
C PRO A 13 18.19 -35.38 -25.40
N HIS A 14 19.04 -35.07 -24.42
CA HIS A 14 20.18 -34.15 -24.48
C HIS A 14 21.17 -34.38 -25.64
N SER A 15 21.73 -33.30 -26.20
CA SER A 15 23.19 -33.09 -26.25
C SER A 15 23.56 -31.66 -26.68
N SER A 16 24.72 -31.19 -26.24
CA SER A 16 25.30 -29.89 -26.56
C SER A 16 26.16 -29.94 -27.83
N ALA A 17 26.02 -28.96 -28.73
CA ALA A 17 27.07 -28.53 -29.67
C ALA A 17 26.75 -27.17 -30.34
N PHE A 18 27.75 -26.29 -30.37
CA PHE A 18 27.82 -25.15 -31.30
C PHE A 18 27.88 -25.64 -32.76
N ILE A 19 27.23 -24.94 -33.70
CA ILE A 19 27.82 -24.49 -34.99
C ILE A 19 26.86 -23.55 -35.76
N SER A 20 27.44 -22.77 -36.67
CA SER A 20 26.90 -21.56 -37.29
C SER A 20 25.90 -21.73 -38.45
N LYS A 21 25.14 -20.64 -38.69
CA LYS A 21 24.66 -20.11 -39.99
C LYS A 21 24.58 -21.10 -41.17
N GLN A 22 23.37 -21.35 -41.68
CA GLN A 22 23.02 -20.90 -43.04
C GLN A 22 21.50 -20.94 -43.32
N SER A 23 21.12 -20.22 -44.38
CA SER A 23 19.76 -19.93 -44.84
C SER A 23 19.17 -20.99 -45.78
N THR A 24 17.86 -21.27 -45.66
CA THR A 24 16.89 -21.52 -46.75
C THR A 24 15.50 -21.63 -46.08
N SER A 25 14.49 -20.79 -46.32
CA SER A 25 13.72 -20.54 -47.55
C SER A 25 12.91 -21.73 -48.08
N SER A 26 11.69 -21.94 -47.56
CA SER A 26 10.49 -22.28 -48.36
C SER A 26 9.27 -22.61 -47.48
N TYR A 27 8.21 -21.79 -47.54
CA TYR A 27 6.81 -22.21 -47.78
C TYR A 27 5.90 -20.98 -47.80
N PRO A 28 5.37 -20.56 -48.97
CA PRO A 28 4.40 -19.47 -49.08
C PRO A 28 2.99 -20.00 -49.35
N PHE A 29 2.04 -19.85 -48.42
CA PHE A 29 0.59 -19.82 -48.70
C PHE A 29 -0.17 -19.40 -47.42
N LEU A 30 -1.13 -18.46 -47.55
CA LEU A 30 -1.99 -17.83 -46.52
C LEU A 30 -1.65 -16.39 -46.08
N TRP A 31 -1.24 -15.50 -47.01
CA TRP A 31 -1.17 -14.06 -46.72
C TRP A 31 -1.82 -13.15 -47.80
N GLU A 32 -2.95 -13.60 -48.36
CA GLU A 32 -3.81 -12.78 -49.24
C GLU A 32 -5.30 -12.98 -48.89
N ARG A 33 -5.75 -12.44 -47.74
CA ARG A 33 -7.20 -12.24 -47.50
C ARG A 33 -7.64 -11.25 -46.41
N TYR A 34 -6.78 -10.33 -45.97
CA TYR A 34 -7.13 -9.38 -44.90
C TYR A 34 -6.70 -7.91 -45.13
N ASN A 35 -6.43 -7.50 -46.36
CA ASN A 35 -6.21 -6.09 -46.72
C ASN A 35 -7.38 -5.54 -47.54
N SER A 36 -8.46 -5.16 -46.86
CA SER A 36 -9.54 -4.33 -47.42
C SER A 36 -10.36 -3.61 -46.34
N PHE A 37 -9.68 -2.94 -45.41
CA PHE A 37 -10.24 -1.92 -44.51
C PHE A 37 -9.09 -0.99 -44.06
N ASP A 38 -8.96 0.16 -44.73
CA ASP A 38 -7.72 0.96 -44.72
C ASP A 38 -7.70 2.09 -43.65
N ASP A 39 -8.74 2.18 -42.81
CA ASP A 39 -8.87 3.21 -41.76
C ASP A 39 -8.48 2.72 -40.34
N GLY A 40 -8.04 1.47 -40.19
CA GLY A 40 -7.78 0.84 -38.88
C GLY A 40 -6.33 0.92 -38.37
N ASN A 41 -5.36 1.11 -39.26
CA ASN A 41 -3.94 0.93 -38.93
C ASN A 41 -3.34 2.08 -38.10
N GLU A 42 -3.82 3.31 -38.25
CA GLU A 42 -3.25 4.45 -37.52
C GLU A 42 -3.62 4.40 -36.02
N VAL A 43 -4.87 4.05 -35.69
CA VAL A 43 -5.29 3.83 -34.29
C VAL A 43 -4.60 2.62 -33.67
N ALA A 44 -4.38 1.54 -34.44
CA ALA A 44 -3.65 0.37 -33.96
C ALA A 44 -2.16 0.69 -33.73
N ASN A 45 -1.50 1.39 -34.65
CA ASN A 45 -0.11 1.80 -34.52
C ASN A 45 0.07 2.83 -33.39
N ASN A 46 -0.84 3.79 -33.22
CA ASN A 46 -0.80 4.72 -32.09
C ASN A 46 -1.00 4.01 -30.75
N LYS A 47 -1.89 3.01 -30.65
CA LYS A 47 -2.01 2.17 -29.44
C LYS A 47 -0.79 1.28 -29.19
N ILE A 48 -0.11 0.82 -30.24
CA ILE A 48 1.14 0.05 -30.14
C ILE A 48 2.32 0.97 -29.79
N GLU A 49 2.34 2.22 -30.28
CA GLU A 49 3.32 3.25 -29.88
C GLU A 49 3.09 3.72 -28.45
N ASP A 50 1.85 3.96 -28.01
CA ASP A 50 1.53 4.27 -26.61
C ASP A 50 1.90 3.12 -25.68
N ALA A 51 1.63 1.88 -26.10
CA ALA A 51 2.10 0.70 -25.37
C ALA A 51 3.64 0.65 -25.31
N LYS A 52 4.35 0.97 -26.40
CA LYS A 52 5.83 1.00 -26.41
C LYS A 52 6.41 2.18 -25.64
N LYS A 53 5.77 3.35 -25.64
CA LYS A 53 6.17 4.56 -24.88
C LYS A 53 6.00 4.35 -23.39
N LYS A 54 4.87 3.76 -22.94
CA LYS A 54 4.69 3.31 -21.56
C LYS A 54 5.70 2.24 -21.10
N PHE A 55 6.40 1.59 -22.02
CA PHE A 55 7.41 0.57 -21.73
C PHE A 55 8.86 1.10 -21.62
N THR A 56 9.19 2.34 -22.02
CA THR A 56 10.60 2.82 -22.04
C THR A 56 11.25 2.92 -20.66
N SER A 57 10.46 3.05 -19.59
CA SER A 57 10.96 3.06 -18.21
C SER A 57 11.25 1.67 -17.63
N TYR A 58 10.93 0.59 -18.35
CA TYR A 58 11.12 -0.79 -17.86
C TYR A 58 12.57 -1.30 -17.98
N SER A 59 13.56 -0.50 -18.37
CA SER A 59 14.93 -1.02 -18.61
C SER A 59 15.64 -1.72 -17.43
N ILE A 60 15.11 -1.62 -16.20
CA ILE A 60 15.52 -2.43 -15.04
C ILE A 60 14.61 -3.66 -14.88
N ILE A 61 13.29 -3.47 -14.95
CA ILE A 61 12.28 -4.52 -14.76
C ILE A 61 12.32 -5.55 -15.90
N GLU A 62 12.41 -5.09 -17.15
CA GLU A 62 12.63 -5.91 -18.35
C GLU A 62 13.90 -6.77 -18.22
N LYS A 63 14.98 -6.24 -17.63
CA LYS A 63 16.22 -7.01 -17.39
C LYS A 63 16.07 -8.06 -16.29
N LEU A 64 15.28 -7.79 -15.25
CA LEU A 64 14.92 -8.80 -14.24
C LEU A 64 14.08 -9.91 -14.89
N LEU A 65 13.17 -9.55 -15.80
CA LEU A 65 12.27 -10.47 -16.50
C LEU A 65 12.92 -11.33 -17.58
N THR A 66 13.83 -10.80 -18.40
CA THR A 66 14.41 -11.57 -19.53
C THR A 66 15.39 -12.67 -19.11
N GLY A 67 15.76 -12.71 -17.83
CA GLY A 67 16.87 -13.52 -17.34
C GLY A 67 18.23 -13.07 -17.90
N MET A 68 19.32 -13.65 -17.38
CA MET A 68 20.70 -13.26 -17.71
C MET A 68 21.20 -13.75 -19.09
N THR A 69 20.33 -13.79 -20.11
CA THR A 69 20.56 -14.60 -21.32
C THR A 69 20.96 -13.83 -22.59
N SER A 70 21.25 -12.53 -22.50
CA SER A 70 21.74 -11.74 -23.65
C SER A 70 22.96 -10.85 -23.32
N ASP A 71 23.93 -10.82 -24.23
CA ASP A 71 25.31 -10.32 -24.02
C ASP A 71 25.47 -8.77 -23.90
N HIS A 72 24.37 -8.00 -23.85
CA HIS A 72 24.36 -6.56 -23.56
C HIS A 72 22.98 -6.14 -23.00
N PRO A 73 22.83 -5.16 -22.08
CA PRO A 73 23.83 -4.40 -21.31
C PRO A 73 23.59 -4.56 -19.80
N LEU A 74 24.00 -5.70 -19.23
CA LEU A 74 23.97 -5.95 -17.77
C LEU A 74 24.99 -5.09 -17.00
N GLU A 75 25.98 -4.52 -17.68
CA GLU A 75 27.00 -3.61 -17.11
C GLU A 75 26.44 -2.39 -16.35
N LYS A 76 25.14 -2.10 -16.45
CA LYS A 76 24.49 -0.96 -15.79
C LYS A 76 23.92 -1.27 -14.40
N LEU A 77 23.82 -2.52 -13.96
CA LEU A 77 23.30 -2.88 -12.64
C LEU A 77 24.34 -3.65 -11.83
N VAL A 78 24.42 -3.37 -10.53
CA VAL A 78 25.31 -4.05 -9.58
C VAL A 78 24.45 -4.84 -8.60
N PRO A 79 24.64 -6.17 -8.48
CA PRO A 79 23.96 -6.97 -7.46
C PRO A 79 24.64 -6.77 -6.10
N LEU A 80 23.83 -6.47 -5.09
CA LEU A 80 24.25 -6.11 -3.74
C LEU A 80 23.78 -7.15 -2.71
N ASP A 81 24.68 -7.50 -1.80
CA ASP A 81 24.40 -8.26 -0.58
C ASP A 81 24.37 -7.29 0.62
N PHE A 82 23.43 -7.48 1.55
CA PHE A 82 23.48 -6.82 2.86
C PHE A 82 24.57 -7.45 3.74
N VAL A 83 25.32 -6.60 4.46
CA VAL A 83 26.50 -7.00 5.24
C VAL A 83 26.27 -6.84 6.75
N GLY A 84 25.60 -5.77 7.15
CA GLY A 84 25.45 -5.39 8.55
C GLY A 84 25.14 -3.90 8.72
N LYS A 85 25.24 -3.43 9.97
CA LYS A 85 24.99 -2.04 10.37
C LYS A 85 26.27 -1.41 10.94
N GLY A 86 26.31 -0.10 11.09
CA GLY A 86 27.43 0.62 11.72
C GLY A 86 27.17 2.12 11.79
N THR A 87 28.20 2.90 12.11
CA THR A 87 28.13 4.37 12.13
C THR A 87 29.16 5.00 11.18
N ILE A 88 28.88 6.23 10.73
CA ILE A 88 29.76 6.99 9.81
C ILE A 88 29.89 8.45 10.25
N GLY A 89 31.11 8.98 10.10
CA GLY A 89 31.43 10.38 10.30
C GLY A 89 31.41 10.82 11.77
N THR A 90 31.80 12.06 12.02
CA THR A 90 31.95 12.61 13.38
C THR A 90 30.64 12.79 14.15
N LYS A 91 29.50 12.47 13.55
CA LYS A 91 28.16 12.51 14.17
C LYS A 91 27.67 11.11 14.59
N ASP A 92 28.45 10.06 14.33
CA ASP A 92 28.04 8.66 14.50
C ASP A 92 26.73 8.32 13.79
N THR A 93 26.53 8.84 12.55
CA THR A 93 25.28 8.65 11.81
C THR A 93 25.07 7.16 11.50
N PRO A 94 23.96 6.56 11.95
CA PRO A 94 23.73 5.12 11.81
C PRO A 94 23.45 4.76 10.35
N CYS A 95 24.10 3.70 9.88
CA CYS A 95 24.05 3.25 8.49
C CYS A 95 23.89 1.74 8.38
N LEU A 96 23.14 1.31 7.37
CA LEU A 96 23.20 -0.05 6.83
C LEU A 96 24.32 -0.12 5.77
N PHE A 97 25.00 -1.25 5.66
CA PHE A 97 26.07 -1.44 4.68
C PHE A 97 25.73 -2.56 3.70
N LEU A 98 25.84 -2.25 2.41
CA LEU A 98 25.77 -3.21 1.31
C LEU A 98 27.14 -3.42 0.66
N THR A 99 27.38 -4.59 0.09
CA THR A 99 28.59 -4.92 -0.70
C THR A 99 28.21 -5.56 -2.03
N GLU A 100 29.11 -5.56 -3.01
CA GLU A 100 28.88 -6.28 -4.27
C GLU A 100 28.92 -7.80 -4.04
N LYS A 101 27.86 -8.50 -4.46
CA LYS A 101 27.64 -9.95 -4.22
C LYS A 101 28.79 -10.84 -4.71
N ASN A 102 29.48 -10.44 -5.78
CA ASN A 102 30.66 -11.14 -6.34
C ASN A 102 31.81 -11.31 -5.32
N TYR A 103 31.85 -10.50 -4.27
CA TYR A 103 32.92 -10.51 -3.28
C TYR A 103 32.92 -11.74 -2.36
N ARG A 104 31.73 -12.30 -2.07
CA ARG A 104 31.56 -13.31 -1.01
C ARG A 104 32.06 -14.71 -1.40
N ASN A 105 31.96 -15.06 -2.69
CA ASN A 105 32.31 -16.39 -3.20
C ASN A 105 33.82 -16.64 -3.31
N ASN A 106 34.63 -15.59 -3.52
CA ASN A 106 36.06 -15.75 -3.79
C ASN A 106 36.95 -15.78 -2.52
N ASN A 107 36.49 -15.21 -1.41
CA ASN A 107 37.35 -14.92 -0.24
C ASN A 107 37.23 -15.90 0.96
N GLN A 108 36.40 -16.94 0.90
CA GLN A 108 36.23 -17.86 2.04
C GLN A 108 37.52 -18.59 2.49
N ASN A 109 38.54 -18.67 1.61
CA ASN A 109 39.79 -19.39 1.89
C ASN A 109 41.01 -18.48 2.19
N THR A 110 40.88 -17.15 2.09
CA THR A 110 42.00 -16.22 2.26
C THR A 110 41.69 -15.17 3.32
N ARG A 111 42.34 -15.27 4.49
CA ARG A 111 42.29 -14.28 5.60
C ARG A 111 42.87 -12.90 5.26
N GLU A 112 43.28 -12.67 4.02
CA GLU A 112 43.71 -11.35 3.57
C GLU A 112 42.48 -10.43 3.50
N ARG A 113 42.48 -9.41 4.37
CA ARG A 113 41.44 -8.40 4.52
C ARG A 113 41.42 -7.48 3.30
N ASN A 114 40.99 -8.02 2.17
CA ASN A 114 40.82 -7.26 0.95
C ASN A 114 39.78 -6.14 1.17
N HIS A 115 39.96 -5.03 0.48
CA HIS A 115 39.11 -3.85 0.62
C HIS A 115 37.80 -4.05 -0.15
N SER A 116 36.78 -4.64 0.50
CA SER A 116 35.43 -4.67 -0.04
C SER A 116 34.86 -3.26 -0.11
N SER A 117 34.60 -2.76 -1.31
CA SER A 117 33.88 -1.49 -1.44
C SER A 117 32.44 -1.66 -0.95
N SER A 118 32.01 -0.82 -0.02
CA SER A 118 30.69 -0.90 0.60
C SER A 118 29.87 0.36 0.33
N LEU A 119 28.58 0.20 0.06
CA LEU A 119 27.64 1.32 0.04
C LEU A 119 27.05 1.53 1.43
N PRO A 120 27.25 2.71 2.05
CA PRO A 120 26.52 3.11 3.24
C PRO A 120 25.15 3.65 2.88
N ILE A 121 24.13 3.23 3.62
CA ILE A 121 22.76 3.72 3.52
C ILE A 121 22.39 4.31 4.88
N PRO A 122 22.30 5.64 5.01
CA PRO A 122 21.99 6.26 6.29
C PRO A 122 20.55 5.93 6.69
N LEU A 123 20.33 5.64 7.97
CA LEU A 123 18.99 5.45 8.54
C LEU A 123 18.42 6.80 8.97
N ALA A 124 17.14 7.03 8.70
CA ALA A 124 16.51 8.30 9.04
C ALA A 124 16.36 8.47 10.55
N ASN A 125 16.69 9.67 11.05
CA ASN A 125 16.65 10.03 12.46
C ASN A 125 15.28 9.69 13.09
N GLY A 126 15.27 8.80 14.09
CA GLY A 126 14.06 8.35 14.79
C GLY A 126 13.43 7.04 14.27
N SER A 127 13.79 6.58 13.07
CA SER A 127 13.37 5.26 12.56
C SER A 127 14.42 4.16 12.77
N GLU A 128 15.68 4.53 13.02
CA GLU A 128 16.83 3.64 13.13
C GLU A 128 16.56 2.37 13.98
N GLU A 129 16.18 2.54 15.25
CA GLU A 129 16.02 1.42 16.18
C GLU A 129 14.91 0.44 15.70
N ASN A 130 13.89 0.95 15.02
CA ASN A 130 12.79 0.14 14.48
C ASN A 130 13.22 -0.61 13.22
N SER A 131 13.91 0.06 12.29
CA SER A 131 14.48 -0.52 11.07
C SER A 131 15.52 -1.60 11.39
N VAL A 132 16.44 -1.32 12.32
CA VAL A 132 17.47 -2.27 12.80
C VAL A 132 16.83 -3.49 13.45
N LYS A 133 15.79 -3.32 14.29
CA LYS A 133 15.04 -4.46 14.87
C LYS A 133 14.36 -5.30 13.79
N LEU A 134 13.64 -4.69 12.85
CA LEU A 134 12.97 -5.43 11.77
C LEU A 134 13.97 -6.23 10.93
N LEU A 135 15.10 -5.62 10.58
CA LEU A 135 16.17 -6.26 9.82
C LEU A 135 16.93 -7.32 10.62
N SER A 136 17.11 -7.18 11.94
CA SER A 136 17.81 -8.19 12.74
C SER A 136 17.07 -9.52 12.77
N PHE A 137 15.72 -9.48 12.85
CA PHE A 137 14.89 -10.68 12.77
C PHE A 137 14.87 -11.30 11.36
N ALA A 138 14.73 -10.48 10.31
CA ALA A 138 14.79 -10.96 8.94
C ALA A 138 16.15 -11.62 8.62
N TRP A 139 17.25 -10.97 8.98
CA TRP A 139 18.61 -11.47 8.79
C TRP A 139 18.89 -12.77 9.52
N LYS A 140 18.37 -12.92 10.74
CA LYS A 140 18.54 -14.14 11.53
C LYS A 140 17.84 -15.33 10.87
N ASN A 141 16.71 -15.09 10.19
CA ASN A 141 15.88 -16.11 9.54
C ASN A 141 15.53 -17.30 10.48
N GLU A 142 15.45 -17.03 11.78
CA GLU A 142 14.95 -17.99 12.77
C GLU A 142 13.49 -17.65 13.09
N PRO A 143 12.59 -18.63 13.17
CA PRO A 143 11.20 -18.40 13.50
C PRO A 143 11.01 -17.69 14.85
N ILE A 144 10.09 -16.72 14.91
CA ILE A 144 9.77 -15.92 16.09
C ILE A 144 8.38 -16.22 16.65
N SER A 145 8.17 -15.90 17.93
CA SER A 145 6.88 -16.12 18.59
C SER A 145 5.81 -15.20 18.03
N LYS A 146 4.54 -15.66 18.02
CA LYS A 146 3.40 -14.86 17.56
C LYS A 146 3.30 -13.52 18.31
N SER A 147 3.54 -13.50 19.62
CA SER A 147 3.56 -12.25 20.38
C SER A 147 4.67 -11.30 19.94
N LEU A 148 5.89 -11.80 19.69
CA LEU A 148 7.01 -10.99 19.21
C LEU A 148 6.75 -10.45 17.80
N CYS A 149 6.27 -11.29 16.87
CA CYS A 149 5.89 -10.85 15.53
C CYS A 149 4.80 -9.78 15.59
N LEU A 150 3.76 -9.96 16.41
CA LEU A 150 2.71 -8.93 16.61
C LEU A 150 3.24 -7.62 17.19
N THR A 151 4.29 -7.63 18.01
CA THR A 151 4.93 -6.39 18.47
C THR A 151 5.82 -5.72 17.41
N LEU A 152 6.30 -6.46 16.41
CA LEU A 152 7.11 -5.95 15.30
C LEU A 152 6.25 -5.47 14.13
N ASN A 153 5.08 -6.08 13.89
CA ASN A 153 4.20 -5.77 12.76
C ASN A 153 3.85 -4.27 12.63
N PRO A 154 3.51 -3.52 13.71
CA PRO A 154 3.29 -2.07 13.63
C PRO A 154 4.47 -1.27 13.07
N LEU A 155 5.71 -1.74 13.27
CA LEU A 155 6.92 -1.06 12.78
C LEU A 155 7.06 -1.14 11.25
N LEU A 156 6.40 -2.10 10.61
CA LEU A 156 6.39 -2.26 9.15
C LEU A 156 5.14 -1.62 8.51
N ILE A 157 3.96 -1.75 9.15
CA ILE A 157 2.69 -1.36 8.51
C ILE A 157 2.23 0.08 8.81
N ASN A 158 2.76 0.73 9.85
CA ASN A 158 2.42 2.10 10.21
C ASN A 158 3.48 3.11 9.70
N ARG A 159 3.98 2.90 8.46
CA ARG A 159 4.96 3.78 7.80
C ARG A 159 4.31 4.42 6.59
N ASP A 160 4.05 5.72 6.68
CA ASP A 160 3.34 6.48 5.64
C ASP A 160 4.08 6.42 4.29
N GLY A 161 3.44 5.81 3.29
CA GLY A 161 4.04 5.63 1.97
C GLY A 161 5.27 4.71 1.96
N GLY A 162 5.35 3.79 2.93
CA GLY A 162 6.23 2.62 2.93
C GLY A 162 5.65 1.46 2.10
N LEU A 163 6.30 0.30 2.18
CA LEU A 163 5.93 -0.90 1.40
C LEU A 163 4.48 -1.32 1.61
N PHE A 164 4.02 -1.37 2.87
CA PHE A 164 2.66 -1.78 3.21
C PHE A 164 1.60 -0.89 2.56
N ASP A 165 1.87 0.40 2.38
CA ASP A 165 0.91 1.35 1.81
C ASP A 165 0.81 1.29 0.29
N ASN A 166 1.96 1.09 -0.37
CA ASN A 166 2.09 1.20 -1.83
C ASN A 166 1.79 -0.12 -2.57
N LEU A 167 1.53 -1.22 -1.85
CA LEU A 167 1.10 -2.48 -2.45
C LEU A 167 -0.24 -2.32 -3.22
N PRO A 168 -0.41 -2.98 -4.37
CA PRO A 168 -1.54 -2.76 -5.29
C PRO A 168 -2.85 -3.45 -4.84
N TYR A 169 -3.23 -3.40 -3.56
CA TYR A 169 -4.34 -4.19 -3.01
C TYR A 169 -5.64 -4.06 -3.80
N ALA A 170 -6.03 -2.83 -4.19
CA ALA A 170 -7.27 -2.58 -4.91
C ALA A 170 -7.35 -3.33 -6.25
N LYS A 171 -6.20 -3.49 -6.93
CA LYS A 171 -6.11 -4.12 -8.25
C LYS A 171 -5.77 -5.60 -8.16
N TRP A 172 -4.82 -5.99 -7.31
CA TRP A 172 -4.20 -7.32 -7.34
C TRP A 172 -4.78 -8.30 -6.30
N THR A 173 -5.58 -7.85 -5.33
CA THR A 173 -6.23 -8.75 -4.36
C THR A 173 -7.19 -9.71 -5.06
N ILE A 174 -7.11 -11.00 -4.75
CA ILE A 174 -7.94 -12.05 -5.36
C ILE A 174 -9.36 -12.07 -4.74
N ASP A 175 -10.40 -11.72 -5.49
CA ASP A 175 -11.80 -11.90 -5.07
C ASP A 175 -12.65 -12.54 -6.20
N PRO A 176 -12.48 -13.84 -6.49
CA PRO A 176 -13.09 -14.51 -7.64
C PRO A 176 -14.62 -14.62 -7.52
N SER A 177 -15.16 -14.47 -6.32
CA SER A 177 -16.61 -14.47 -6.07
C SER A 177 -17.20 -13.07 -5.89
N LYS A 178 -16.37 -12.01 -5.95
CA LYS A 178 -16.74 -10.62 -5.67
C LYS A 178 -17.58 -10.49 -4.39
N ARG A 179 -17.18 -11.20 -3.33
CA ARG A 179 -17.92 -11.27 -2.05
C ARG A 179 -17.66 -10.07 -1.15
N ASN A 180 -16.66 -9.24 -1.46
CA ASN A 180 -16.59 -7.89 -0.90
C ASN A 180 -17.87 -7.12 -1.25
N ARG A 181 -18.76 -6.98 -0.27
CA ARG A 181 -20.01 -6.24 -0.39
C ARG A 181 -20.00 -5.04 0.55
N ASP A 182 -20.63 -3.96 0.11
CA ASP A 182 -20.87 -2.78 0.95
C ASP A 182 -21.93 -3.09 2.03
N ALA A 183 -22.21 -2.13 2.92
CA ALA A 183 -23.24 -2.30 3.94
C ALA A 183 -24.66 -2.49 3.36
N SER A 184 -24.87 -2.18 2.08
CA SER A 184 -26.12 -2.34 1.34
C SER A 184 -26.15 -3.64 0.51
N GLY A 185 -25.13 -4.49 0.60
CA GLY A 185 -25.06 -5.76 -0.11
C GLY A 185 -24.63 -5.67 -1.58
N ASN A 186 -24.24 -4.51 -2.11
CA ASN A 186 -23.73 -4.37 -3.47
C ASN A 186 -22.27 -4.82 -3.56
N ALA A 187 -21.86 -5.37 -4.70
CA ALA A 187 -20.43 -5.67 -4.93
C ALA A 187 -19.61 -4.37 -4.90
N VAL A 188 -18.58 -4.35 -4.07
CA VAL A 188 -17.73 -3.19 -3.83
C VAL A 188 -16.95 -2.84 -5.10
N GLU A 189 -16.97 -1.57 -5.52
CA GLU A 189 -16.20 -1.09 -6.68
C GLU A 189 -14.68 -1.29 -6.45
N GLU A 190 -13.91 -1.51 -7.52
CA GLU A 190 -12.50 -1.94 -7.45
C GLU A 190 -11.64 -1.06 -6.52
N LYS A 191 -11.80 0.27 -6.60
CA LYS A 191 -11.15 1.29 -5.74
C LYS A 191 -11.42 1.14 -4.24
N TYR A 192 -12.43 0.37 -3.83
CA TYR A 192 -12.85 0.17 -2.45
C TYR A 192 -12.60 -1.27 -1.96
N HIS A 193 -11.98 -2.15 -2.76
CA HIS A 193 -11.66 -3.51 -2.33
C HIS A 193 -10.92 -3.53 -0.98
N LEU A 194 -11.40 -4.36 -0.06
CA LEU A 194 -10.91 -4.40 1.32
C LEU A 194 -9.55 -5.09 1.48
N GLY A 195 -8.81 -5.36 0.40
CA GLY A 195 -7.53 -6.08 0.45
C GLY A 195 -6.51 -5.47 1.42
N LYS A 196 -6.39 -4.13 1.49
CA LYS A 196 -5.50 -3.49 2.48
C LYS A 196 -5.94 -3.74 3.92
N ARG A 197 -7.25 -3.82 4.16
CA ARG A 197 -7.86 -4.15 5.47
C ARG A 197 -7.66 -5.63 5.83
N ASP A 198 -7.70 -6.52 4.85
CA ASP A 198 -7.46 -7.97 5.03
C ASP A 198 -6.00 -8.24 5.37
N CYS A 199 -5.08 -7.60 4.63
CA CYS A 199 -3.66 -7.54 4.94
C CYS A 199 -3.41 -7.02 6.36
N TYR A 200 -4.02 -5.87 6.74
CA TYR A 200 -3.93 -5.34 8.10
C TYR A 200 -4.46 -6.31 9.16
N ASN A 201 -5.61 -6.96 8.90
CA ASN A 201 -6.20 -7.97 9.77
C ASN A 201 -5.24 -9.15 10.00
N ARG A 202 -4.55 -9.61 8.95
CA ARG A 202 -3.46 -10.62 9.06
C ARG A 202 -2.31 -10.09 9.90
N PHE A 203 -1.81 -8.87 9.68
CA PHE A 203 -0.79 -8.28 10.54
C PHE A 203 -1.22 -8.11 12.02
N MET A 204 -2.53 -8.02 12.31
CA MET A 204 -3.10 -8.05 13.66
C MET A 204 -3.29 -9.47 14.24
N GLY A 205 -2.78 -10.51 13.58
CA GLY A 205 -2.78 -11.88 14.09
C GLY A 205 -4.03 -12.69 13.79
N LYS A 206 -4.95 -12.17 12.97
CA LYS A 206 -6.14 -12.92 12.52
C LYS A 206 -5.73 -13.99 11.51
N ASP A 207 -6.29 -15.18 11.68
CA ASP A 207 -6.20 -16.34 10.79
C ASP A 207 -4.80 -16.87 10.40
N TRP A 208 -3.80 -16.68 11.26
CA TRP A 208 -2.45 -17.25 11.04
C TRP A 208 -2.44 -18.78 11.08
N TYR A 209 -1.65 -19.38 10.20
CA TYR A 209 -1.34 -20.81 10.15
C TYR A 209 -1.12 -21.43 11.54
N GLY A 210 -1.96 -22.41 11.89
CA GLY A 210 -1.83 -23.21 13.11
C GLY A 210 -2.00 -22.45 14.43
N ARG A 211 -2.28 -21.13 14.37
CA ARG A 211 -2.46 -20.22 15.51
C ARG A 211 -3.70 -19.34 15.36
N SER A 212 -4.57 -19.68 14.41
CA SER A 212 -5.93 -19.16 14.27
C SER A 212 -6.77 -19.64 15.47
N LEU A 213 -7.62 -18.74 15.98
CA LEU A 213 -8.54 -18.99 17.11
C LEU A 213 -9.98 -19.17 16.61
N SER A 214 -10.19 -19.40 15.31
CA SER A 214 -11.50 -19.74 14.77
C SER A 214 -12.01 -21.06 15.35
N ILE A 215 -13.33 -21.19 15.52
CA ILE A 215 -13.96 -22.41 16.05
C ILE A 215 -13.57 -23.64 15.22
N GLY A 216 -13.53 -23.52 13.88
CA GLY A 216 -13.05 -24.57 12.98
C GLY A 216 -11.61 -25.02 13.28
N ASN A 217 -10.68 -24.08 13.50
CA ASN A 217 -9.28 -24.39 13.82
C ASN A 217 -9.07 -24.91 15.25
N MET A 218 -9.88 -24.47 16.21
CA MET A 218 -9.85 -25.10 17.53
C MET A 218 -10.42 -26.53 17.48
N ALA A 219 -11.48 -26.77 16.70
CA ALA A 219 -12.08 -28.09 16.54
C ALA A 219 -11.18 -29.08 15.78
N ALA A 220 -10.56 -28.65 14.69
CA ALA A 220 -9.55 -29.45 13.97
C ALA A 220 -8.32 -29.73 14.87
N ARG A 221 -7.89 -28.79 15.71
CA ARG A 221 -6.80 -29.04 16.67
C ARG A 221 -7.19 -30.09 17.72
N ALA A 222 -8.37 -29.95 18.32
CA ALA A 222 -8.88 -30.94 19.26
C ALA A 222 -8.97 -32.33 18.60
N LYS A 223 -9.50 -32.40 17.38
CA LYS A 223 -9.58 -33.64 16.58
C LYS A 223 -8.20 -34.27 16.37
N TYR A 224 -7.23 -33.52 15.85
CA TYR A 224 -5.91 -34.09 15.56
C TYR A 224 -5.11 -34.49 16.82
N ILE A 225 -5.37 -33.85 17.97
CA ILE A 225 -4.81 -34.30 19.26
C ILE A 225 -5.48 -35.62 19.71
N LEU A 226 -6.80 -35.75 19.55
CA LEU A 226 -7.53 -37.00 19.87
C LEU A 226 -7.21 -38.15 18.91
N GLU A 227 -6.89 -37.85 17.64
CA GLU A 227 -6.39 -38.80 16.64
C GLU A 227 -4.88 -39.08 16.79
N GLY A 228 -4.18 -38.33 17.64
CA GLY A 228 -2.73 -38.40 17.86
C GLY A 228 -2.35 -39.35 19.00
N GLU A 229 -2.41 -40.66 18.76
CA GLU A 229 -1.75 -41.67 19.61
C GLU A 229 -0.68 -42.44 18.80
N GLU A 230 0.22 -43.16 19.48
CA GLU A 230 1.35 -43.96 18.93
C GLU A 230 2.65 -43.23 18.53
N LYS A 231 3.13 -42.31 19.38
CA LYS A 231 4.55 -42.31 19.76
C LYS A 231 4.68 -42.43 21.27
N ASP A 232 5.07 -43.61 21.72
CA ASP A 232 5.19 -43.98 23.13
C ASP A 232 6.35 -43.24 23.81
N THR A 233 6.07 -42.03 24.31
CA THR A 233 6.84 -41.40 25.38
C THR A 233 5.93 -41.24 26.60
N ASP A 234 6.08 -42.14 27.57
CA ASP A 234 5.25 -42.37 28.77
C ASP A 234 5.11 -41.17 29.77
N GLN A 235 5.44 -39.94 29.37
CA GLN A 235 5.49 -38.78 30.28
C GLN A 235 4.29 -37.82 30.19
N ASP A 236 3.47 -37.86 29.14
CA ASP A 236 2.46 -36.81 28.85
C ASP A 236 0.99 -37.23 29.02
N THR A 237 0.67 -37.91 30.13
CA THR A 237 -0.75 -38.08 30.55
C THR A 237 -1.46 -36.74 30.77
N SER A 238 -0.72 -35.68 31.14
CA SER A 238 -1.25 -34.31 31.30
C SER A 238 -1.81 -33.71 30.02
N PHE A 239 -1.39 -34.15 28.83
CA PHE A 239 -1.78 -33.52 27.56
C PHE A 239 -3.15 -33.98 27.04
N LYS A 240 -3.60 -35.19 27.39
CA LYS A 240 -4.91 -35.71 26.94
C LYS A 240 -6.07 -35.03 27.68
N ASP A 241 -5.93 -34.80 28.98
CA ASP A 241 -6.93 -34.05 29.77
C ASP A 241 -7.07 -32.58 29.31
N ASN A 242 -6.00 -32.01 28.72
CA ASN A 242 -6.03 -30.68 28.09
C ASN A 242 -6.82 -30.66 26.77
N SER A 243 -6.93 -31.80 26.05
CA SER A 243 -7.64 -31.87 24.76
C SER A 243 -9.16 -31.92 24.91
N THR A 244 -9.65 -32.62 25.94
CA THR A 244 -11.07 -32.72 26.27
C THR A 244 -11.59 -31.43 26.92
N THR A 245 -10.77 -30.78 27.76
CA THR A 245 -11.07 -29.43 28.26
C THR A 245 -11.03 -28.37 27.15
N LEU A 246 -10.17 -28.52 26.13
CA LEU A 246 -10.24 -27.68 24.92
C LEU A 246 -11.56 -27.92 24.16
N ALA A 247 -11.97 -29.17 23.94
CA ALA A 247 -13.24 -29.50 23.28
C ALA A 247 -14.47 -28.93 24.02
N LEU A 248 -14.50 -29.06 25.36
CA LEU A 248 -15.49 -28.36 26.20
C LEU A 248 -15.46 -26.84 25.97
N ARG A 249 -14.27 -26.24 26.00
CA ARG A 249 -14.13 -24.78 25.90
C ARG A 249 -14.55 -24.25 24.52
N ILE A 250 -14.42 -25.04 23.47
CA ILE A 250 -14.93 -24.71 22.13
C ILE A 250 -16.46 -24.70 22.15
N LEU A 251 -17.10 -25.74 22.69
CA LEU A 251 -18.57 -25.79 22.81
C LEU A 251 -19.12 -24.67 23.72
N GLU A 252 -18.42 -24.32 24.81
CA GLU A 252 -18.76 -23.16 25.65
C GLU A 252 -18.69 -21.84 24.88
N LEU A 253 -17.72 -21.69 23.97
CA LEU A 253 -17.59 -20.50 23.11
C LEU A 253 -18.67 -20.48 22.03
N GLU A 254 -19.00 -21.61 21.42
CA GLU A 254 -20.07 -21.76 20.42
C GLU A 254 -21.45 -21.43 21.03
N VAL A 255 -21.75 -21.94 22.22
CA VAL A 255 -22.94 -21.58 23.01
C VAL A 255 -22.96 -20.08 23.37
N LYS A 256 -21.79 -19.48 23.65
CA LYS A 256 -21.70 -18.04 23.92
C LYS A 256 -21.91 -17.20 22.65
N GLU A 257 -21.39 -17.64 21.51
CA GLU A 257 -21.57 -16.99 20.21
C GLU A 257 -23.04 -17.05 19.76
N GLY A 258 -23.68 -18.22 19.89
CA GLY A 258 -25.12 -18.35 19.66
C GLY A 258 -25.96 -17.43 20.54
N LYS A 259 -25.59 -17.27 21.83
CA LYS A 259 -26.27 -16.30 22.73
C LYS A 259 -26.07 -14.85 22.32
N MET A 260 -24.89 -14.48 21.78
CA MET A 260 -24.65 -13.13 21.25
C MET A 260 -25.44 -12.90 19.95
N ALA A 261 -25.47 -13.87 19.04
CA ALA A 261 -26.23 -13.78 17.79
C ALA A 261 -27.76 -13.68 18.02
N VAL A 262 -28.29 -14.39 19.01
CA VAL A 262 -29.69 -14.24 19.45
C VAL A 262 -29.91 -12.82 20.01
N ALA A 263 -29.02 -12.32 20.87
CA ALA A 263 -29.17 -10.98 21.47
C ALA A 263 -29.11 -9.85 20.42
N GLU A 264 -28.17 -9.90 19.47
CA GLU A 264 -28.08 -8.95 18.34
C GLU A 264 -29.33 -9.00 17.45
N SER A 265 -29.90 -10.19 17.25
CA SER A 265 -31.12 -10.35 16.48
C SER A 265 -32.35 -9.80 17.22
N GLU A 266 -32.42 -9.97 18.53
CA GLU A 266 -33.44 -9.36 19.39
C GLU A 266 -33.31 -7.83 19.49
N GLU A 267 -32.09 -7.29 19.48
CA GLU A 267 -31.82 -5.84 19.41
C GLU A 267 -32.29 -5.24 18.08
N GLN A 268 -31.95 -5.85 16.94
CA GLN A 268 -32.42 -5.38 15.63
C GLN A 268 -33.93 -5.45 15.48
N LEU A 269 -34.58 -6.50 16.03
CA LEU A 269 -36.04 -6.58 16.09
C LEU A 269 -36.64 -5.45 16.95
N ALA A 270 -35.98 -5.07 18.05
CA ALA A 270 -36.41 -3.94 18.88
C ALA A 270 -36.28 -2.59 18.13
N ILE A 271 -35.24 -2.40 17.31
CA ILE A 271 -35.08 -1.21 16.45
C ILE A 271 -36.19 -1.13 15.40
N LEU A 272 -36.44 -2.23 14.68
CA LEU A 272 -37.56 -2.31 13.72
C LEU A 272 -38.90 -2.02 14.41
N ARG A 273 -39.07 -2.43 15.67
CA ARG A 273 -40.29 -2.12 16.46
C ARG A 273 -40.47 -0.63 16.69
N THR A 274 -39.41 0.07 17.05
CA THR A 274 -39.47 1.53 17.23
C THR A 274 -39.76 2.23 15.92
N GLU A 275 -39.12 1.83 14.82
CA GLU A 275 -39.37 2.41 13.49
C GLU A 275 -40.82 2.22 13.02
N ILE A 276 -41.41 1.02 13.17
CA ILE A 276 -42.82 0.77 12.86
C ILE A 276 -43.75 1.64 13.73
N THR A 277 -43.43 1.80 15.03
CA THR A 277 -44.24 2.60 15.95
C THR A 277 -44.20 4.10 15.59
N ASP A 278 -43.01 4.62 15.25
CA ASP A 278 -42.83 6.01 14.82
C ASP A 278 -43.54 6.29 13.48
N LEU A 279 -43.61 5.30 12.59
CA LEU A 279 -44.36 5.38 11.33
C LEU A 279 -45.88 5.37 11.54
N ASP A 280 -46.40 4.50 12.42
CA ASP A 280 -47.82 4.44 12.79
C ASP A 280 -48.30 5.75 13.45
N ASP A 281 -47.48 6.37 14.29
CA ASP A 281 -47.78 7.68 14.89
C ASP A 281 -47.71 8.84 13.86
N SER A 282 -46.97 8.65 12.75
CA SER A 282 -46.90 9.62 11.65
C SER A 282 -48.13 9.50 10.74
N ASN A 283 -49.10 10.40 10.94
CA ASN A 283 -50.48 10.29 10.43
C ASN A 283 -50.66 10.56 8.91
N ASN A 284 -49.74 10.10 8.05
CA ASN A 284 -49.74 10.21 6.58
C ASN A 284 -50.22 8.90 5.92
N GLY A 285 -51.47 8.52 6.20
CA GLY A 285 -52.02 7.18 5.90
C GLY A 285 -52.32 6.83 4.44
N TYR A 286 -51.34 6.97 3.52
CA TYR A 286 -51.35 6.33 2.20
C TYR A 286 -49.96 5.97 1.65
N GLU A 287 -48.92 6.76 1.94
CA GLU A 287 -47.53 6.40 1.56
C GLU A 287 -46.91 5.43 2.58
N ASN A 288 -47.31 5.54 3.85
CA ASN A 288 -46.80 4.67 4.92
C ASN A 288 -47.23 3.21 4.77
N ASP A 289 -48.42 2.89 4.25
CA ASP A 289 -48.95 1.51 4.18
C ASP A 289 -48.04 0.54 3.42
N ALA A 290 -47.41 0.99 2.33
CA ALA A 290 -46.49 0.16 1.53
C ALA A 290 -45.15 -0.06 2.26
N MET A 291 -44.64 0.98 2.92
CA MET A 291 -43.42 0.95 3.71
C MET A 291 -43.60 0.06 4.96
N ILE A 292 -44.73 0.20 5.66
CA ILE A 292 -45.13 -0.64 6.79
C ILE A 292 -45.20 -2.12 6.39
N ALA A 293 -45.71 -2.45 5.19
CA ALA A 293 -45.72 -3.83 4.70
C ALA A 293 -44.30 -4.41 4.53
N GLU A 294 -43.37 -3.65 3.95
CA GLU A 294 -41.96 -4.05 3.82
C GLU A 294 -41.29 -4.25 5.19
N TYR A 295 -41.62 -3.40 6.17
CA TYR A 295 -41.18 -3.56 7.56
C TYR A 295 -41.75 -4.81 8.24
N TYR A 296 -42.99 -5.21 7.97
CA TYR A 296 -43.54 -6.47 8.48
C TYR A 296 -42.91 -7.71 7.85
N ASP A 297 -42.60 -7.68 6.54
CA ASP A 297 -41.85 -8.77 5.90
C ASP A 297 -40.42 -8.90 6.48
N ALA A 298 -39.75 -7.77 6.72
CA ALA A 298 -38.44 -7.74 7.39
C ALA A 298 -38.51 -8.22 8.86
N TRP A 299 -39.59 -7.87 9.56
CA TRP A 299 -39.87 -8.34 10.92
C TRP A 299 -40.02 -9.85 10.99
N ASP A 300 -40.88 -10.45 10.15
CA ASP A 300 -41.13 -11.89 10.15
C ASP A 300 -39.87 -12.68 9.75
N ALA A 301 -39.08 -12.16 8.78
CA ALA A 301 -37.77 -12.70 8.46
C ALA A 301 -36.80 -12.69 9.67
N ARG A 302 -36.79 -11.60 10.46
CA ARG A 302 -35.95 -11.51 11.67
C ARG A 302 -36.46 -12.41 12.81
N VAL A 303 -37.77 -12.54 12.97
CA VAL A 303 -38.38 -13.51 13.91
C VAL A 303 -37.96 -14.94 13.56
N GLN A 304 -37.99 -15.32 12.28
CA GLN A 304 -37.56 -16.65 11.85
C GLN A 304 -36.06 -16.87 12.15
N MET A 305 -35.20 -15.89 11.83
CA MET A 305 -33.78 -15.95 12.19
C MET A 305 -33.54 -16.14 13.70
N ILE A 306 -34.33 -15.50 14.57
CA ILE A 306 -34.24 -15.68 16.02
C ILE A 306 -34.66 -17.10 16.43
N GLN A 307 -35.69 -17.67 15.79
CA GLN A 307 -36.13 -19.05 16.06
C GLN A 307 -35.06 -20.07 15.63
N ASP A 308 -34.53 -19.93 14.43
CA ASP A 308 -33.48 -20.80 13.89
C ASP A 308 -32.21 -20.75 14.76
N ALA A 309 -31.79 -19.54 15.16
CA ALA A 309 -30.66 -19.34 16.07
C ALA A 309 -30.91 -19.94 17.46
N LYS A 310 -32.12 -19.84 18.01
CA LYS A 310 -32.50 -20.47 19.29
C LYS A 310 -32.53 -21.99 19.21
N GLN A 311 -33.00 -22.56 18.10
CA GLN A 311 -32.96 -24.01 17.90
C GLN A 311 -31.50 -24.51 17.81
N SER A 312 -30.65 -23.84 17.01
CA SER A 312 -29.23 -24.16 16.94
C SER A 312 -28.54 -24.05 18.30
N LEU A 313 -28.91 -23.05 19.11
CA LEU A 313 -28.39 -22.90 20.47
C LEU A 313 -28.75 -24.11 21.35
N VAL A 314 -30.01 -24.54 21.37
CA VAL A 314 -30.45 -25.71 22.15
C VAL A 314 -29.68 -26.96 21.73
N GLU A 315 -29.52 -27.21 20.44
CA GLU A 315 -28.73 -28.35 19.94
C GLU A 315 -27.24 -28.29 20.37
N THR A 316 -26.65 -27.09 20.51
CA THR A 316 -25.28 -26.95 21.05
C THR A 316 -25.20 -27.12 22.57
N GLU A 317 -26.22 -26.68 23.32
CA GLU A 317 -26.29 -26.88 24.77
C GLU A 317 -26.52 -28.36 25.14
N GLU A 318 -27.31 -29.09 24.34
CA GLU A 318 -27.47 -30.55 24.48
C GLU A 318 -26.14 -31.29 24.21
N LYS A 319 -25.43 -30.96 23.12
CA LYS A 319 -24.10 -31.53 22.82
C LYS A 319 -23.07 -31.23 23.92
N LEU A 320 -23.07 -30.01 24.47
CA LEU A 320 -22.23 -29.63 25.61
C LEU A 320 -22.55 -30.52 26.84
N PHE A 321 -23.83 -30.70 27.15
CA PHE A 321 -24.28 -31.50 28.29
C PHE A 321 -23.92 -32.98 28.15
N GLU A 322 -24.13 -33.58 26.97
CA GLU A 322 -23.71 -34.95 26.68
C GLU A 322 -22.18 -35.12 26.79
N LEU A 323 -21.41 -34.15 26.29
CA LEU A 323 -19.95 -34.20 26.37
C LEU A 323 -19.46 -34.05 27.82
N GLN A 324 -20.08 -33.17 28.63
CA GLN A 324 -19.82 -33.06 30.07
C GLN A 324 -20.12 -34.37 30.82
N GLN A 325 -21.20 -35.09 30.48
CA GLN A 325 -21.47 -36.41 31.07
C GLN A 325 -20.45 -37.47 30.62
N SER A 326 -20.01 -37.43 29.36
CA SER A 326 -19.04 -38.39 28.80
C SER A 326 -17.64 -38.30 29.43
N LEU A 327 -17.33 -37.19 30.10
CA LEU A 327 -16.04 -36.96 30.78
C LEU A 327 -15.95 -37.59 32.18
N LEU A 328 -16.98 -38.32 32.62
CA LEU A 328 -16.86 -39.24 33.74
C LEU A 328 -15.83 -40.35 33.37
N PRO A 329 -14.87 -40.66 34.27
CA PRO A 329 -13.60 -41.25 33.85
C PRO A 329 -13.72 -42.71 33.39
N LYS A 330 -12.93 -43.04 32.34
CA LYS A 330 -12.61 -44.37 31.76
C LYS A 330 -13.41 -44.80 30.52
N SER A 331 -13.16 -44.13 29.39
CA SER A 331 -12.98 -44.85 28.11
C SER A 331 -12.15 -44.01 27.12
N LYS A 332 -11.70 -44.63 26.02
CA LYS A 332 -11.06 -43.93 24.89
C LYS A 332 -11.98 -42.82 24.37
N PRO A 333 -11.46 -41.73 23.75
CA PRO A 333 -12.31 -40.71 23.16
C PRO A 333 -13.36 -41.35 22.26
N THR A 334 -14.63 -41.10 22.58
CA THR A 334 -15.73 -41.78 21.91
C THR A 334 -15.82 -41.28 20.47
N PRO A 335 -16.19 -42.14 19.50
CA PRO A 335 -16.37 -41.71 18.10
C PRO A 335 -17.40 -40.59 17.94
N PHE A 336 -18.24 -40.39 18.96
CA PHE A 336 -19.13 -39.24 19.12
C PHE A 336 -18.39 -37.89 19.15
N VAL A 337 -17.32 -37.75 19.94
CA VAL A 337 -16.56 -36.48 20.03
C VAL A 337 -15.90 -36.15 18.69
N THR A 338 -15.28 -37.14 18.03
CA THR A 338 -14.69 -36.95 16.70
C THR A 338 -15.75 -36.63 15.65
N ASN A 339 -16.97 -37.18 15.76
CA ASN A 339 -18.07 -36.85 14.86
C ASN A 339 -18.57 -35.40 15.05
N ILE A 340 -18.68 -34.91 16.29
CA ILE A 340 -19.00 -33.49 16.55
C ILE A 340 -17.92 -32.58 15.96
N LEU A 341 -16.65 -32.87 16.22
CA LEU A 341 -15.53 -32.07 15.72
C LEU A 341 -15.50 -32.07 14.18
N ASN A 342 -15.74 -33.21 13.53
CA ASN A 342 -15.90 -33.31 12.08
C ASN A 342 -17.10 -32.49 11.56
N ALA A 343 -18.24 -32.49 12.26
CA ALA A 343 -19.39 -31.67 11.87
C ALA A 343 -19.08 -30.18 11.94
N ILE A 344 -18.42 -29.71 13.02
CA ILE A 344 -17.96 -28.33 13.17
C ILE A 344 -16.98 -27.96 12.05
N ILE A 345 -15.99 -28.82 11.77
CA ILE A 345 -15.00 -28.61 10.68
C ILE A 345 -15.71 -28.49 9.33
N ASN A 346 -16.63 -29.39 9.00
CA ASN A 346 -17.35 -29.37 7.72
C ASN A 346 -18.25 -28.13 7.58
N VAL A 347 -18.90 -27.69 8.66
CA VAL A 347 -19.72 -26.46 8.68
C VAL A 347 -18.85 -25.20 8.57
N GLN A 348 -17.62 -25.23 9.09
CA GLN A 348 -16.68 -24.11 9.05
C GLN A 348 -15.73 -24.15 7.84
N GLN A 349 -15.84 -25.15 6.97
CA GLN A 349 -15.03 -25.25 5.75
C GLN A 349 -15.27 -24.01 4.88
N SER A 350 -14.19 -23.43 4.37
CA SER A 350 -14.21 -22.09 3.77
C SER A 350 -13.78 -22.10 2.30
N ASP A 351 -14.54 -21.37 1.47
CA ASP A 351 -14.17 -21.03 0.09
C ASP A 351 -13.26 -19.78 0.01
N ALA A 352 -12.62 -19.37 1.12
CA ALA A 352 -11.77 -18.17 1.15
C ALA A 352 -10.62 -18.29 0.14
N PRO A 353 -10.40 -17.30 -0.74
CA PRO A 353 -9.31 -17.33 -1.70
C PRO A 353 -7.92 -17.29 -1.04
N TYR A 354 -7.82 -16.66 0.13
CA TYR A 354 -6.62 -16.58 0.97
C TYR A 354 -7.03 -16.39 2.44
N ARG A 355 -6.08 -16.54 3.36
CA ARG A 355 -6.33 -16.44 4.82
C ARG A 355 -6.73 -15.03 5.26
N GLY A 356 -7.75 -14.94 6.11
CA GLY A 356 -8.22 -13.65 6.63
C GLY A 356 -8.96 -12.74 5.64
N ALA A 357 -9.38 -13.24 4.47
CA ALA A 357 -10.22 -12.50 3.52
C ALA A 357 -11.55 -12.05 4.16
N THR A 358 -11.89 -10.75 4.07
CA THR A 358 -13.14 -10.22 4.65
C THR A 358 -14.36 -10.77 3.93
N GLY A 359 -15.40 -11.12 4.69
CA GLY A 359 -16.63 -11.72 4.16
C GLY A 359 -16.55 -13.25 3.94
N TYR A 360 -15.41 -13.86 4.23
CA TYR A 360 -15.23 -15.32 4.20
C TYR A 360 -15.02 -15.90 5.60
N LYS A 361 -15.26 -17.21 5.74
CA LYS A 361 -14.91 -17.93 6.97
C LYS A 361 -13.38 -18.08 7.05
N PRO A 362 -12.79 -18.11 8.26
CA PRO A 362 -11.38 -18.45 8.44
C PRO A 362 -11.03 -19.79 7.76
N GLN A 363 -9.85 -19.91 7.13
CA GLN A 363 -9.44 -21.18 6.54
C GLN A 363 -9.11 -22.21 7.64
N ILE A 364 -9.46 -23.48 7.41
CA ILE A 364 -9.16 -24.55 8.37
C ILE A 364 -7.77 -25.12 8.09
N ASP A 365 -6.89 -25.05 9.09
CA ASP A 365 -5.53 -25.56 9.05
C ASP A 365 -5.52 -27.09 8.90
N GLU A 366 -4.70 -27.59 7.98
CA GLU A 366 -4.44 -29.03 7.88
C GLU A 366 -3.59 -29.52 9.07
N LYS A 367 -3.54 -30.84 9.27
CA LYS A 367 -2.74 -31.46 10.36
C LYS A 367 -1.27 -31.01 10.34
N ASN A 368 -0.65 -30.99 9.16
CA ASN A 368 0.75 -30.58 9.02
C ASN A 368 0.92 -29.08 9.35
N GLU A 369 -0.05 -28.26 8.97
CA GLU A 369 -0.03 -26.82 9.28
C GLU A 369 -0.20 -26.56 10.78
N MET A 370 -1.00 -27.37 11.47
CA MET A 370 -1.26 -27.26 12.91
C MET A 370 -0.12 -27.72 13.82
N PHE A 371 0.82 -28.55 13.37
CA PHE A 371 1.90 -29.08 14.23
C PHE A 371 3.31 -28.86 13.67
N GLU A 372 3.48 -28.84 12.35
CA GLU A 372 4.80 -28.66 11.71
C GLU A 372 5.04 -27.19 11.35
N LYS A 373 4.05 -26.51 10.74
CA LYS A 373 4.14 -25.07 10.43
C LYS A 373 3.75 -24.15 11.61
N SER A 374 2.96 -24.63 12.58
CA SER A 374 2.26 -23.77 13.56
C SER A 374 3.13 -23.17 14.67
N ILE A 375 4.27 -23.80 14.98
CA ILE A 375 4.94 -23.55 16.26
C ILE A 375 5.41 -22.09 16.29
N LEU A 376 6.00 -21.64 15.19
CA LEU A 376 6.49 -20.28 14.92
C LEU A 376 6.40 -20.09 13.38
N PRO A 377 5.34 -19.49 12.82
CA PRO A 377 5.12 -19.52 11.36
C PRO A 377 5.97 -18.51 10.56
N TYR A 378 6.53 -17.49 11.22
CA TYR A 378 7.30 -16.42 10.58
C TYR A 378 8.58 -16.15 11.38
N SER A 379 9.66 -15.81 10.68
CA SER A 379 10.92 -15.26 11.21
C SER A 379 10.84 -13.75 11.42
N SER A 380 10.06 -13.03 10.61
CA SER A 380 9.92 -11.58 10.65
C SER A 380 8.61 -11.10 10.01
N PRO A 381 8.19 -9.84 10.24
CA PRO A 381 7.04 -9.26 9.54
C PRO A 381 7.19 -9.24 8.01
N PHE A 382 8.41 -9.25 7.46
CA PHE A 382 8.65 -9.34 6.02
C PHE A 382 8.29 -10.71 5.44
N GLU A 383 8.38 -11.78 6.23
CA GLU A 383 7.95 -13.12 5.80
C GLU A 383 6.42 -13.24 5.74
N LEU A 384 5.71 -12.61 6.70
CA LEU A 384 4.26 -12.44 6.60
C LEU A 384 3.87 -11.52 5.42
N MET A 385 4.66 -10.47 5.12
CA MET A 385 4.45 -9.65 3.92
C MET A 385 4.62 -10.46 2.63
N LYS A 386 5.64 -11.31 2.56
CA LYS A 386 5.87 -12.25 1.46
C LYS A 386 4.70 -13.22 1.27
N GLU A 387 4.19 -13.81 2.36
CA GLU A 387 2.99 -14.66 2.32
C GLU A 387 1.76 -13.91 1.79
N ILE A 388 1.58 -12.65 2.18
CA ILE A 388 0.47 -11.81 1.69
C ILE A 388 0.63 -11.48 0.20
N ILE A 389 1.84 -11.14 -0.24
CA ILE A 389 2.13 -10.92 -1.67
C ILE A 389 1.87 -12.19 -2.48
N ASP A 390 2.24 -13.36 -1.95
CA ASP A 390 2.07 -14.66 -2.60
C ASP A 390 0.61 -15.14 -2.64
N GLU A 391 -0.08 -15.16 -1.51
CA GLU A 391 -1.44 -15.72 -1.43
C GLU A 391 -2.53 -14.70 -1.81
N GLN A 392 -2.46 -13.49 -1.27
CA GLN A 392 -3.53 -12.51 -1.42
C GLN A 392 -3.38 -11.72 -2.72
N LEU A 393 -2.15 -11.37 -3.09
CA LEU A 393 -1.85 -10.63 -4.32
C LEU A 393 -1.37 -11.54 -5.46
N ASN A 394 -1.33 -12.87 -5.29
CA ASN A 394 -0.88 -13.87 -6.27
C ASN A 394 0.29 -13.37 -7.12
N ALA A 395 1.34 -12.95 -6.42
CA ALA A 395 2.51 -12.34 -6.99
C ALA A 395 3.78 -12.86 -6.30
N GLU A 396 4.92 -12.74 -6.98
CA GLU A 396 6.23 -12.98 -6.38
C GLU A 396 7.07 -11.72 -6.40
N VAL A 397 7.89 -11.55 -5.37
CA VAL A 397 8.99 -10.59 -5.42
C VAL A 397 10.09 -11.20 -6.27
N ILE A 398 10.39 -10.60 -7.42
CA ILE A 398 11.47 -11.09 -8.33
C ILE A 398 12.81 -10.40 -8.09
N GLY A 399 12.81 -9.28 -7.36
CA GLY A 399 14.02 -8.54 -6.99
C GLY A 399 13.70 -7.25 -6.25
N CYS A 400 14.71 -6.71 -5.58
CA CYS A 400 14.62 -5.42 -4.90
C CYS A 400 15.60 -4.43 -5.55
N ILE A 401 15.23 -3.15 -5.57
CA ILE A 401 16.01 -2.08 -6.21
C ILE A 401 16.31 -1.02 -5.14
N ILE A 402 17.51 -0.44 -5.22
CA ILE A 402 17.86 0.79 -4.51
C ILE A 402 18.28 1.81 -5.54
N GLU A 403 17.64 2.99 -5.48
CA GLU A 403 17.80 4.06 -6.44
C GLU A 403 18.10 5.40 -5.77
N ASP A 404 18.74 6.32 -6.49
CA ASP A 404 18.78 7.72 -6.06
C ASP A 404 17.39 8.33 -6.23
N SER A 405 16.84 8.75 -5.10
CA SER A 405 15.55 9.41 -4.97
C SER A 405 15.66 10.90 -4.68
N SER A 406 16.89 11.44 -4.62
CA SER A 406 17.12 12.88 -4.53
C SER A 406 16.63 13.58 -5.80
N LEU A 407 15.91 14.69 -5.61
CA LEU A 407 15.60 15.65 -6.67
C LEU A 407 16.65 16.76 -6.75
N PHE A 408 17.54 16.89 -5.77
CA PHE A 408 18.47 18.00 -5.62
C PHE A 408 19.88 17.63 -6.11
N ASN A 409 20.53 18.54 -6.84
CA ASN A 409 21.90 18.32 -7.29
C ASN A 409 22.87 18.32 -6.09
N GLY A 410 23.77 17.33 -6.05
CA GLY A 410 24.85 17.25 -5.06
C GLY A 410 24.54 16.43 -3.81
N SER A 411 23.26 16.18 -3.50
CA SER A 411 22.85 15.19 -2.50
C SER A 411 22.39 13.89 -3.16
N VAL A 412 22.58 12.77 -2.46
CA VAL A 412 22.11 11.44 -2.87
C VAL A 412 21.26 10.89 -1.75
N ILE A 413 20.04 10.46 -2.07
CA ILE A 413 19.10 9.95 -1.07
C ILE A 413 18.61 8.60 -1.59
N PHE A 414 18.99 7.51 -0.93
CA PHE A 414 18.55 6.19 -1.38
C PHE A 414 17.10 5.92 -1.03
N GLY A 415 16.31 5.59 -2.05
CA GLY A 415 14.97 5.03 -1.93
C GLY A 415 14.96 3.53 -2.26
N GLY A 416 14.04 2.79 -1.65
CA GLY A 416 13.80 1.39 -1.95
C GLY A 416 12.71 1.19 -2.99
N GLY A 417 12.76 0.04 -3.67
CA GLY A 417 11.67 -0.47 -4.48
C GLY A 417 11.65 -1.99 -4.50
N VAL A 418 10.44 -2.56 -4.50
CA VAL A 418 10.20 -4.01 -4.59
C VAL A 418 9.56 -4.30 -5.93
N VAL A 419 10.18 -5.16 -6.76
CA VAL A 419 9.63 -5.57 -8.05
C VAL A 419 8.77 -6.81 -7.85
N LEU A 420 7.47 -6.65 -8.05
CA LEU A 420 6.50 -7.74 -8.03
C LEU A 420 6.23 -8.22 -9.45
N GLN A 421 6.01 -9.53 -9.61
CA GLN A 421 5.48 -10.15 -10.81
C GLN A 421 4.22 -10.96 -10.49
N ARG A 422 3.13 -10.74 -11.22
CA ARG A 422 1.88 -11.48 -11.09
C ARG A 422 2.07 -12.95 -11.53
N LYS A 423 1.72 -13.89 -10.66
CA LYS A 423 1.73 -15.32 -10.95
C LYS A 423 0.56 -15.73 -11.85
N GLY A 424 0.74 -16.80 -12.61
CA GLY A 424 -0.34 -17.41 -13.39
C GLY A 424 -1.22 -18.30 -12.51
N ARG A 425 -2.45 -18.59 -12.95
CA ARG A 425 -3.26 -19.58 -12.26
C ARG A 425 -2.86 -20.98 -12.71
N ILE A 426 -2.36 -21.79 -11.79
CA ILE A 426 -2.24 -23.23 -12.02
C ILE A 426 -3.63 -23.85 -11.84
N LYS A 427 -4.20 -24.39 -12.93
CA LYS A 427 -5.44 -25.17 -12.93
C LYS A 427 -5.10 -26.64 -12.94
N GLU A 428 -5.35 -27.35 -11.85
CA GLU A 428 -5.38 -28.80 -11.86
C GLU A 428 -6.59 -29.30 -12.65
N ILE A 429 -6.36 -30.01 -13.75
CA ILE A 429 -7.39 -30.74 -14.51
C ILE A 429 -7.12 -32.23 -14.37
N SER A 430 -8.14 -33.00 -13.97
CA SER A 430 -8.04 -34.46 -13.97
C SER A 430 -8.31 -35.02 -15.36
N ILE A 431 -7.29 -35.60 -16.00
CA ILE A 431 -7.37 -36.27 -17.29
C ILE A 431 -7.13 -37.76 -17.05
N ASN A 432 -8.12 -38.61 -17.34
CA ASN A 432 -8.08 -40.05 -17.10
C ASN A 432 -7.76 -40.47 -15.64
N GLY A 433 -7.97 -39.59 -14.66
CA GLY A 433 -7.64 -39.82 -13.25
C GLY A 433 -6.26 -39.31 -12.83
N GLU A 434 -5.39 -38.94 -13.78
CA GLU A 434 -4.15 -38.21 -13.49
C GLU A 434 -4.46 -36.72 -13.33
N LYS A 435 -3.94 -36.07 -12.29
CA LYS A 435 -3.98 -34.61 -12.15
C LYS A 435 -2.89 -34.00 -13.03
N VAL A 436 -3.29 -33.16 -13.98
CA VAL A 436 -2.38 -32.37 -14.82
C VAL A 436 -2.54 -30.90 -14.44
N GLU A 437 -1.44 -30.28 -14.02
CA GLU A 437 -1.37 -28.84 -13.80
C GLU A 437 -1.23 -28.12 -15.15
N LEU A 438 -2.19 -27.28 -15.49
CA LEU A 438 -2.12 -26.38 -16.64
C LEU A 438 -2.01 -24.94 -16.16
N ASP A 439 -1.01 -24.24 -16.67
CA ASP A 439 -0.83 -22.80 -16.47
C ASP A 439 -1.84 -22.04 -17.34
N ASP A 440 -2.83 -21.41 -16.71
CA ASP A 440 -3.78 -20.55 -17.39
C ASP A 440 -3.28 -19.09 -17.34
N SER A 441 -2.72 -18.64 -18.45
CA SER A 441 -2.20 -17.27 -18.62
C SER A 441 -3.29 -16.21 -18.75
N ASP A 442 -4.53 -16.62 -19.04
CA ASP A 442 -5.66 -15.74 -19.34
C ASP A 442 -6.65 -15.60 -18.16
N ASP A 443 -6.47 -16.37 -17.07
CA ASP A 443 -7.26 -16.24 -15.84
C ASP A 443 -6.81 -15.01 -15.01
N ASP A 444 -7.70 -14.03 -14.89
CA ASP A 444 -7.47 -12.76 -14.19
C ASP A 444 -7.85 -12.80 -12.70
N PHE A 445 -8.28 -13.96 -12.18
CA PHE A 445 -8.77 -14.15 -10.81
C PHE A 445 -9.98 -13.25 -10.42
N GLY A 446 -10.69 -12.69 -11.41
CA GLY A 446 -11.78 -11.73 -11.22
C GLY A 446 -11.37 -10.26 -11.40
N ASN A 447 -10.07 -9.99 -11.62
CA ASN A 447 -9.47 -8.67 -11.66
C ASN A 447 -9.24 -8.24 -13.13
N ASN A 448 -10.33 -7.80 -13.76
CA ASN A 448 -10.44 -7.48 -15.18
C ASN A 448 -9.16 -6.86 -15.80
N GLY A 449 -8.48 -7.62 -16.65
CA GLY A 449 -7.38 -7.13 -17.48
C GLY A 449 -5.97 -7.31 -16.91
N ILE A 450 -5.83 -7.83 -15.68
CA ILE A 450 -4.54 -8.18 -15.09
C ILE A 450 -4.10 -9.54 -15.61
N LYS A 451 -2.84 -9.65 -16.07
CA LYS A 451 -2.33 -10.87 -16.72
C LYS A 451 -1.19 -11.52 -15.97
N LYS A 452 -0.99 -12.82 -16.21
CA LYS A 452 0.24 -13.52 -15.80
C LYS A 452 1.46 -12.74 -16.30
N GLY A 453 2.45 -12.60 -15.43
CA GLY A 453 3.73 -11.99 -15.75
C GLY A 453 3.74 -10.47 -15.76
N GLU A 454 2.59 -9.81 -15.53
CA GLU A 454 2.52 -8.36 -15.30
C GLU A 454 3.40 -7.98 -14.11
N THR A 455 4.28 -7.02 -14.31
CA THR A 455 5.19 -6.53 -13.27
C THR A 455 4.83 -5.16 -12.77
N LEU A 456 4.94 -4.98 -11.46
CA LEU A 456 4.78 -3.69 -10.79
C LEU A 456 6.00 -3.41 -9.93
N LEU A 457 6.55 -2.20 -10.03
CA LEU A 457 7.53 -1.68 -9.10
C LEU A 457 6.80 -0.93 -7.98
N VAL A 458 6.83 -1.49 -6.77
CA VAL A 458 6.26 -0.90 -5.56
C VAL A 458 7.33 -0.08 -4.88
N GLU A 459 7.11 1.23 -4.75
CA GLU A 459 8.04 2.12 -4.06
C GLU A 459 7.97 1.89 -2.54
N CYS A 460 9.11 1.93 -1.86
CA CYS A 460 9.18 1.72 -0.42
C CYS A 460 10.39 2.47 0.18
N ASP A 461 10.63 2.32 1.47
CA ASP A 461 11.87 2.77 2.09
C ASP A 461 12.98 1.73 1.89
N THR A 462 14.23 2.17 1.99
CA THR A 462 15.40 1.36 1.60
C THR A 462 15.63 0.16 2.53
N ASP A 463 15.33 0.31 3.82
CA ASP A 463 15.37 -0.79 4.78
C ASP A 463 14.26 -1.82 4.55
N GLU A 464 13.08 -1.39 4.06
CA GLU A 464 12.00 -2.31 3.68
C GLU A 464 12.36 -3.14 2.43
N ALA A 465 13.02 -2.51 1.45
CA ALA A 465 13.56 -3.22 0.27
C ALA A 465 14.62 -4.26 0.67
N ILE A 466 15.53 -3.93 1.59
CA ILE A 466 16.52 -4.86 2.12
C ILE A 466 15.83 -6.00 2.90
N GLY A 467 14.84 -5.69 3.73
CA GLY A 467 14.10 -6.69 4.52
C GLY A 467 13.33 -7.68 3.65
N MET A 468 12.67 -7.20 2.59
CA MET A 468 12.02 -8.06 1.60
C MET A 468 13.04 -8.88 0.81
N ALA A 469 14.18 -8.32 0.41
CA ALA A 469 15.23 -9.06 -0.29
C ALA A 469 15.72 -10.26 0.53
N ILE A 470 15.92 -10.07 1.83
CA ILE A 470 16.30 -11.13 2.77
C ILE A 470 15.18 -12.17 2.90
N ALA A 471 13.94 -11.76 3.19
CA ALA A 471 12.82 -12.68 3.42
C ALA A 471 12.42 -13.49 2.16
N CYS A 472 12.56 -12.89 0.97
CA CYS A 472 12.33 -13.55 -0.31
C CYS A 472 13.57 -14.31 -0.83
N ASN A 473 14.76 -14.10 -0.26
CA ASN A 473 16.05 -14.58 -0.76
C ASN A 473 16.25 -14.19 -2.25
N VAL A 474 16.08 -12.90 -2.53
CA VAL A 474 16.28 -12.29 -3.86
C VAL A 474 17.34 -11.19 -3.81
N ASP A 475 17.86 -10.85 -4.98
CA ASP A 475 18.98 -9.91 -5.10
C ASP A 475 18.51 -8.46 -5.02
N ILE A 476 19.35 -7.63 -4.39
CA ILE A 476 19.22 -6.17 -4.36
C ILE A 476 20.02 -5.62 -5.54
N PHE A 477 19.44 -4.71 -6.33
CA PHE A 477 20.08 -4.11 -7.50
C PHE A 477 20.19 -2.60 -7.37
N MET A 478 21.33 -2.04 -7.79
CA MET A 478 21.54 -0.58 -7.91
C MET A 478 22.12 -0.23 -9.29
N GLU A 479 21.81 0.98 -9.83
CA GLU A 479 22.50 1.45 -11.04
C GLU A 479 24.00 1.64 -10.77
N LYS A 480 24.84 1.05 -11.62
CA LYS A 480 26.30 1.08 -11.50
C LYS A 480 26.87 2.49 -11.37
N LYS A 481 26.24 3.49 -12.00
CA LYS A 481 26.65 4.90 -11.85
C LYS A 481 26.51 5.40 -10.41
N GLU A 482 25.39 5.10 -9.76
CA GLU A 482 25.13 5.52 -8.38
C GLU A 482 25.99 4.71 -7.39
N TRP A 483 26.23 3.43 -7.67
CA TRP A 483 27.20 2.61 -6.93
C TRP A 483 28.62 3.16 -7.03
N ASP A 484 29.12 3.40 -8.25
CA ASP A 484 30.49 3.91 -8.48
C ASP A 484 30.68 5.32 -7.88
N LYS A 485 29.61 6.14 -7.82
CA LYS A 485 29.55 7.48 -7.21
C LYS A 485 29.51 7.45 -5.67
N SER A 486 28.84 6.47 -5.07
CA SER A 486 28.47 6.51 -3.64
C SER A 486 29.17 5.46 -2.76
N ARG A 487 29.84 4.48 -3.35
CA ARG A 487 30.56 3.44 -2.57
C ARG A 487 31.77 4.02 -1.83
N LEU A 488 32.00 3.49 -0.64
CA LEU A 488 33.21 3.70 0.13
C LEU A 488 34.23 2.60 -0.17
N SER A 489 35.51 2.94 -0.29
CA SER A 489 36.60 1.97 -0.54
C SER A 489 37.31 1.50 0.74
N THR A 490 36.78 1.82 1.92
CA THR A 490 37.40 1.54 3.20
C THR A 490 37.17 0.10 3.67
N PRO A 491 38.15 -0.50 4.36
CA PRO A 491 38.00 -1.85 4.89
C PRO A 491 36.95 -1.85 6.01
N LEU A 492 35.89 -2.62 5.81
CA LEU A 492 34.92 -2.92 6.87
C LEU A 492 35.58 -3.83 7.91
N VAL A 493 35.58 -3.39 9.17
CA VAL A 493 35.98 -4.23 10.31
C VAL A 493 34.73 -4.80 10.94
N PHE A 494 34.58 -6.13 10.89
CA PHE A 494 33.54 -6.83 11.62
C PHE A 494 33.91 -6.88 13.10
N GLU A 495 33.04 -6.34 13.94
CA GLU A 495 33.11 -6.53 15.39
C GLU A 495 32.28 -7.76 15.75
N GLU A 496 32.91 -8.76 16.37
CA GLU A 496 32.18 -9.92 16.90
C GLU A 496 31.30 -9.44 18.05
N ALA A 497 29.99 -9.66 17.92
CA ALA A 497 29.00 -9.19 18.90
C ALA A 497 29.09 -10.02 20.20
N GLU A 498 29.98 -9.65 21.11
CA GLU A 498 30.13 -10.22 22.46
C GLU A 498 28.96 -9.82 23.38
N GLY A 499 27.74 -10.28 23.07
CA GLY A 499 26.52 -9.87 23.76
C GLY A 499 25.44 -10.96 23.84
N ILE A 500 25.54 -11.85 24.82
CA ILE A 500 24.47 -12.82 25.14
C ILE A 500 23.27 -12.06 25.74
N GLY A 501 22.31 -11.67 24.89
CA GLY A 501 21.02 -11.10 25.32
C GLY A 501 20.53 -9.86 24.56
N ASN A 502 21.34 -9.27 23.68
CA ASN A 502 20.87 -8.16 22.85
C ASN A 502 20.01 -8.65 21.68
N LEU A 503 18.90 -7.97 21.41
CA LEU A 503 18.02 -8.20 20.24
C LEU A 503 18.63 -7.67 18.92
N ASP A 504 19.77 -7.00 19.03
CA ASP A 504 20.52 -6.43 17.93
C ASP A 504 21.58 -7.44 17.47
N ILE A 505 21.18 -8.24 16.47
CA ILE A 505 21.93 -9.42 15.98
C ILE A 505 22.62 -9.10 14.63
N LEU A 506 22.44 -7.88 14.12
CA LEU A 506 23.11 -7.43 12.90
C LEU A 506 24.61 -7.27 13.14
N PRO A 507 25.48 -7.74 12.23
CA PRO A 507 26.92 -7.51 12.34
C PRO A 507 27.22 -6.01 12.45
N THR A 508 27.95 -5.61 13.49
CA THR A 508 28.38 -4.23 13.67
C THR A 508 29.68 -3.98 12.91
N LEU A 509 29.73 -2.85 12.23
CA LEU A 509 30.80 -2.42 11.35
C LEU A 509 31.31 -1.06 11.83
N SER A 510 32.57 -0.98 12.26
CA SER A 510 33.22 0.29 12.52
C SER A 510 33.91 0.81 11.25
N SER A 511 33.59 2.07 10.90
CA SER A 511 34.20 2.79 9.78
C SER A 511 35.12 3.88 10.31
N SER A 512 36.40 3.86 9.95
CA SER A 512 37.37 4.87 10.36
C SER A 512 37.38 6.12 9.46
N ILE A 513 36.21 6.51 8.91
CA ILE A 513 36.08 7.67 8.02
C ILE A 513 35.47 8.86 8.77
N ASP A 514 36.32 9.83 9.13
CA ASP A 514 35.88 11.10 9.71
C ASP A 514 35.35 12.11 8.66
N ALA A 515 35.56 11.85 7.37
CA ALA A 515 35.57 12.87 6.32
C ALA A 515 34.34 12.94 5.39
N ILE A 516 33.29 12.15 5.63
CA ILE A 516 32.10 12.11 4.76
C ILE A 516 30.83 12.42 5.57
N THR A 517 30.28 13.60 5.35
CA THR A 517 28.91 13.95 5.75
C THR A 517 27.93 13.34 4.77
N ILE A 518 27.20 12.32 5.21
CA ILE A 518 26.03 11.78 4.52
C ILE A 518 24.81 12.42 5.19
N GLU A 519 23.99 13.15 4.43
CA GLU A 519 22.78 13.81 4.94
C GLU A 519 21.55 12.96 4.63
N THR A 520 20.64 12.83 5.60
CA THR A 520 19.34 12.17 5.38
C THR A 520 18.32 13.14 4.78
N GLN A 521 17.32 12.62 4.06
CA GLN A 521 16.26 13.45 3.49
C GLN A 521 15.47 14.15 4.60
N GLY A 522 15.62 15.48 4.68
CA GLY A 522 15.07 16.33 5.73
C GLY A 522 16.13 17.13 6.51
N GLU A 523 17.40 16.73 6.49
CA GLU A 523 18.50 17.46 7.16
C GLU A 523 19.21 18.50 6.27
N GLY A 524 18.82 18.60 5.00
CA GLY A 524 19.51 19.40 3.98
C GLY A 524 19.74 20.86 4.42
N ILE A 525 21.01 21.25 4.48
CA ILE A 525 21.40 22.61 4.86
C ILE A 525 20.96 23.57 3.75
N MET A 526 20.02 24.47 4.06
CA MET A 526 19.70 25.58 3.15
C MET A 526 20.93 26.47 2.97
N SER A 527 21.18 26.89 1.73
CA SER A 527 22.20 27.92 1.42
C SER A 527 22.03 29.15 2.32
N GLU A 528 23.14 29.71 2.82
CA GLU A 528 23.34 30.47 4.08
C GLU A 528 22.41 31.66 4.47
N ASN A 529 21.27 31.90 3.81
CA ASN A 529 20.42 33.09 4.02
C ASN A 529 18.97 32.83 4.50
N THR A 530 18.55 31.59 4.75
CA THR A 530 17.19 31.28 5.28
C THR A 530 17.25 30.65 6.68
N LYS A 531 16.25 31.00 7.53
CA LYS A 531 16.23 30.61 8.94
C LYS A 531 15.93 29.12 9.10
N ILE A 532 16.65 28.50 10.04
CA ILE A 532 16.53 27.08 10.42
C ILE A 532 15.09 26.74 10.83
N GLN A 533 14.46 25.82 10.09
CA GLN A 533 13.46 24.90 10.65
C GLN A 533 14.04 23.49 10.59
N ALA A 534 13.95 22.75 11.70
CA ALA A 534 14.37 21.35 11.74
C ALA A 534 13.24 20.46 11.16
N PRO A 535 13.56 19.33 10.50
CA PRO A 535 12.55 18.42 9.99
C PRO A 535 11.69 17.89 11.15
N ARG A 536 10.37 17.95 10.98
CA ARG A 536 9.42 17.28 11.88
C ARG A 536 9.45 15.78 11.57
N GLY A 537 10.38 15.05 12.19
CA GLY A 537 10.18 13.61 12.38
C GLY A 537 8.85 13.41 13.10
N SER A 538 7.93 12.63 12.51
CA SER A 538 6.66 12.30 13.15
C SER A 538 6.95 11.66 14.51
N PRO A 539 6.51 12.25 15.65
CA PRO A 539 6.77 11.64 16.94
C PRO A 539 5.94 10.36 17.04
N LEU A 540 6.60 9.21 16.88
CA LEU A 540 6.11 7.88 17.28
C LEU A 540 6.06 7.78 18.83
N ASP A 541 5.37 8.74 19.44
CA ASP A 541 5.09 8.85 20.87
C ASP A 541 3.61 8.54 21.05
N MET A 542 3.27 7.28 21.38
CA MET A 542 1.90 6.78 21.55
C MET A 542 1.18 7.37 22.78
N THR A 543 1.10 8.70 22.87
CA THR A 543 0.39 9.45 23.90
C THR A 543 -1.03 9.75 23.45
N PHE A 544 -1.82 8.67 23.33
CA PHE A 544 -3.18 8.63 22.75
C PHE A 544 -4.24 9.58 23.40
N PHE A 545 -3.90 10.30 24.48
CA PHE A 545 -4.74 11.32 25.11
C PHE A 545 -3.93 12.54 25.65
N GLY A 546 -2.89 12.97 24.93
CA GLY A 546 -2.04 14.10 25.32
C GLY A 546 -2.25 15.38 24.49
N SER A 547 -3.15 16.27 24.91
CA SER A 547 -3.23 17.63 24.34
C SER A 547 -1.94 18.42 24.67
N LYS A 548 -0.98 18.46 23.73
CA LYS A 548 0.17 19.36 23.79
C LYS A 548 -0.29 20.79 23.43
N LYS A 549 0.27 21.76 24.16
CA LYS A 549 -0.19 23.15 24.20
C LYS A 549 0.47 24.04 23.14
N ASP A 550 -0.24 25.09 22.77
CA ASP A 550 0.27 26.40 22.35
C ASP A 550 1.24 26.44 21.15
N ASP A 551 0.78 26.04 19.96
CA ASP A 551 1.32 26.56 18.69
C ASP A 551 0.36 27.62 18.13
N LYS A 552 0.54 28.89 18.53
CA LYS A 552 -0.17 30.05 17.96
C LYS A 552 0.51 30.56 16.69
N ARG A 553 0.86 29.65 15.78
CA ARG A 553 1.25 30.04 14.41
C ARG A 553 -0.01 30.50 13.66
N PRO A 554 0.08 31.50 12.76
CA PRO A 554 -1.01 31.72 11.81
C PRO A 554 -1.21 30.42 11.03
N VAL A 555 -2.47 29.99 10.90
CA VAL A 555 -2.82 28.66 10.35
C VAL A 555 -2.41 28.52 8.88
N PHE A 556 -2.19 29.66 8.20
CA PHE A 556 -1.64 29.75 6.86
C PHE A 556 -0.62 30.88 6.84
N ASP A 557 0.61 30.62 6.39
CA ASP A 557 1.50 31.68 5.96
C ASP A 557 1.05 32.09 4.55
N THR A 558 0.43 33.26 4.41
CA THR A 558 -0.25 33.68 3.17
C THR A 558 0.71 34.12 2.07
N ALA A 559 2.01 33.87 2.23
CA ALA A 559 3.02 34.07 1.21
C ALA A 559 2.89 32.99 0.11
N ILE A 560 1.87 33.13 -0.76
CA ILE A 560 1.79 32.29 -1.95
C ILE A 560 3.01 32.60 -2.83
N PRO A 561 3.84 31.59 -3.12
CA PRO A 561 5.14 31.80 -3.75
C PRO A 561 5.06 32.08 -5.25
N ILE A 562 4.01 31.58 -5.93
CA ILE A 562 3.87 31.65 -7.39
C ILE A 562 2.69 32.55 -7.74
N GLN A 563 3.00 33.70 -8.35
CA GLN A 563 2.04 34.78 -8.62
C GLN A 563 1.66 34.89 -10.10
N SER A 564 2.38 34.22 -11.00
CA SER A 564 2.15 34.28 -12.45
C SER A 564 2.37 32.94 -13.16
N LEU A 565 1.77 32.81 -14.34
CA LEU A 565 1.96 31.66 -15.24
C LEU A 565 3.41 31.52 -15.71
N GLU A 566 4.04 32.65 -16.07
CA GLU A 566 5.44 32.71 -16.54
C GLU A 566 6.44 32.23 -15.47
N GLU A 567 6.19 32.59 -14.21
CA GLU A 567 6.98 32.12 -13.07
C GLU A 567 6.90 30.59 -12.94
N PHE A 568 5.70 30.01 -12.94
CA PHE A 568 5.48 28.56 -12.87
C PHE A 568 6.18 27.77 -13.99
N ASP A 569 6.25 28.34 -15.20
CA ASP A 569 6.94 27.74 -16.35
C ASP A 569 8.46 27.88 -16.28
N SER A 570 8.94 29.00 -15.74
CA SER A 570 10.38 29.28 -15.59
C SER A 570 11.07 28.41 -14.53
N MET A 571 10.30 27.93 -13.55
CA MET A 571 10.81 27.08 -12.46
C MET A 571 11.23 25.70 -12.96
N SER A 572 12.47 25.32 -12.67
CA SER A 572 12.94 23.95 -12.90
C SER A 572 12.27 22.96 -11.94
N ILE A 573 12.40 21.66 -12.24
CA ILE A 573 11.98 20.57 -11.34
C ILE A 573 12.58 20.73 -9.93
N GLN A 574 13.80 21.26 -9.82
CA GLN A 574 14.50 21.45 -8.55
C GLN A 574 13.93 22.63 -7.79
N ASP A 575 13.62 23.73 -8.47
CA ASP A 575 12.98 24.91 -7.86
C ASP A 575 11.58 24.55 -7.36
N LYS A 576 10.81 23.75 -8.14
CA LYS A 576 9.48 23.26 -7.73
C LYS A 576 9.55 22.34 -6.52
N ALA A 577 10.51 21.41 -6.48
CA ALA A 577 10.72 20.53 -5.33
C ALA A 577 11.20 21.29 -4.09
N GLN A 578 12.14 22.24 -4.26
CA GLN A 578 12.64 23.09 -3.18
C GLN A 578 11.51 23.94 -2.60
N LEU A 579 10.67 24.49 -3.48
CA LEU A 579 9.53 25.29 -3.08
C LEU A 579 8.54 24.47 -2.25
N LEU A 580 8.13 23.28 -2.73
CA LEU A 580 7.27 22.38 -1.95
C LEU A 580 7.86 22.11 -0.56
N THR A 581 9.15 21.78 -0.46
CA THR A 581 9.80 21.53 0.85
C THR A 581 9.96 22.77 1.73
N SER A 582 9.80 23.98 1.17
CA SER A 582 9.87 25.24 1.93
C SER A 582 8.52 25.70 2.47
N LEU A 583 7.42 25.09 2.04
CA LEU A 583 6.06 25.42 2.48
C LEU A 583 5.71 24.68 3.77
N ASP A 584 5.42 25.42 4.85
CA ASP A 584 4.96 24.88 6.15
C ASP A 584 3.66 24.04 6.04
N SER A 585 2.93 24.12 4.92
CA SER A 585 1.71 23.38 4.62
C SER A 585 1.93 22.07 3.84
N PHE A 586 3.15 21.78 3.39
CA PHE A 586 3.46 20.59 2.61
C PHE A 586 3.94 19.43 3.51
N ASP A 587 2.98 18.66 4.03
CA ASP A 587 3.25 17.40 4.76
C ASP A 587 3.44 16.18 3.80
N GLY A 588 3.69 16.42 2.51
CA GLY A 588 3.73 15.37 1.48
C GLY A 588 5.13 14.75 1.22
N LYS A 589 5.16 13.53 0.69
CA LYS A 589 6.38 12.90 0.13
C LYS A 589 6.58 13.39 -1.30
N LEU A 590 7.79 13.90 -1.62
CA LEU A 590 8.16 14.27 -2.99
C LEU A 590 8.15 13.03 -3.91
N PRO A 591 7.71 13.15 -5.18
CA PRO A 591 7.73 12.04 -6.13
C PRO A 591 9.16 11.64 -6.50
N ARG A 592 9.41 10.34 -6.69
CA ARG A 592 10.73 9.82 -7.07
C ARG A 592 11.17 10.36 -8.46
N PRO A 593 12.47 10.55 -8.71
CA PRO A 593 12.99 11.06 -9.99
C PRO A 593 12.54 10.25 -11.22
N ARG A 594 12.36 8.92 -11.08
CA ARG A 594 11.78 8.05 -12.12
C ARG A 594 10.40 8.53 -12.55
N VAL A 595 9.51 8.82 -11.60
CA VAL A 595 8.13 9.22 -11.87
C VAL A 595 8.09 10.53 -12.66
N LEU A 596 9.03 11.44 -12.40
CA LEU A 596 9.12 12.70 -13.15
C LEU A 596 9.62 12.49 -14.59
N LYS A 597 10.59 11.61 -14.81
CA LYS A 597 11.07 11.27 -16.17
C LYS A 597 9.95 10.67 -17.04
N ILE A 598 9.11 9.79 -16.47
CA ILE A 598 7.95 9.20 -17.17
C ILE A 598 7.00 10.29 -17.69
N ASN A 599 6.62 11.25 -16.83
CA ASN A 599 5.66 12.29 -17.21
C ASN A 599 6.22 13.27 -18.26
N GLN A 600 7.54 13.42 -18.38
CA GLN A 600 8.17 14.25 -19.42
C GLN A 600 8.04 13.64 -20.82
N ASP A 601 8.14 12.30 -20.93
CA ASP A 601 8.06 11.59 -22.22
C ASP A 601 6.62 11.46 -22.73
N ASP A 602 5.62 11.45 -21.83
CA ASP A 602 4.18 11.33 -22.14
C ASP A 602 3.55 12.62 -22.74
N GLY A 603 4.32 13.71 -22.90
CA GLY A 603 4.07 14.79 -23.86
C GLY A 603 2.89 15.75 -23.62
N GLY A 604 1.96 15.46 -22.71
CA GLY A 604 0.82 16.34 -22.38
C GLY A 604 0.37 16.36 -20.91
N GLY A 605 0.90 15.46 -20.07
CA GLY A 605 0.52 15.36 -18.66
C GLY A 605 1.15 16.43 -17.77
N PHE A 606 0.47 16.80 -16.67
CA PHE A 606 1.13 17.51 -15.56
C PHE A 606 2.12 16.56 -14.90
N ASN A 607 3.35 17.03 -14.63
CA ASN A 607 4.31 16.23 -13.88
C ASN A 607 3.77 15.94 -12.47
N ALA A 608 4.27 14.89 -11.81
CA ALA A 608 3.83 14.57 -10.45
C ALA A 608 4.08 15.71 -9.45
N LEU A 609 5.16 16.49 -9.62
CA LEU A 609 5.40 17.72 -8.85
C LEU A 609 4.36 18.81 -9.14
N ASP A 610 4.02 19.04 -10.41
CA ASP A 610 3.03 20.04 -10.80
C ASP A 610 1.66 19.72 -10.16
N LYS A 611 1.26 18.44 -10.14
CA LYS A 611 0.04 17.97 -9.47
C LYS A 611 0.04 18.19 -7.95
N GLN A 612 1.21 18.09 -7.28
CA GLN A 612 1.34 18.40 -5.85
C GLN A 612 1.38 19.91 -5.57
N LEU A 613 1.88 20.70 -6.51
CA LEU A 613 2.06 22.15 -6.37
C LEU A 613 0.80 22.94 -6.72
N LEU A 614 0.00 22.49 -7.70
CA LEU A 614 -1.23 23.17 -8.14
C LEU A 614 -2.21 23.52 -7.00
N PRO A 615 -2.50 22.64 -6.01
CA PRO A 615 -3.36 22.98 -4.88
C PRO A 615 -2.80 24.07 -3.94
N LEU A 616 -1.51 24.40 -4.06
CA LEU A 616 -0.80 25.36 -3.20
C LEU A 616 -0.52 26.70 -3.92
N ILE A 617 -0.92 26.82 -5.19
CA ILE A 617 -0.81 28.05 -6.01
C ILE A 617 -2.08 28.91 -5.84
N ASP A 618 -1.97 30.22 -6.04
CA ASP A 618 -3.12 31.14 -6.12
C ASP A 618 -4.12 30.67 -7.19
N GLU A 619 -5.41 30.59 -6.85
CA GLU A 619 -6.46 30.10 -7.77
C GLU A 619 -6.43 30.81 -9.14
N SER A 620 -6.10 32.10 -9.19
CA SER A 620 -6.05 32.81 -10.48
C SER A 620 -5.00 32.21 -11.42
N THR A 621 -3.82 31.91 -10.91
CA THR A 621 -2.71 31.28 -11.65
C THR A 621 -2.98 29.79 -11.88
N ARG A 622 -3.48 29.07 -10.87
CA ARG A 622 -3.81 27.63 -10.95
C ARG A 622 -4.77 27.33 -12.10
N ARG A 623 -5.83 28.11 -12.23
CA ARG A 623 -6.83 27.96 -13.30
C ARG A 623 -6.30 28.43 -14.66
N GLU A 624 -5.42 29.43 -14.73
CA GLU A 624 -4.72 29.78 -15.98
C GLU A 624 -3.83 28.63 -16.49
N ILE A 625 -3.09 27.98 -15.59
CA ILE A 625 -2.29 26.78 -15.90
C ILE A 625 -3.20 25.65 -16.42
N MET A 626 -4.35 25.38 -15.78
CA MET A 626 -5.30 24.35 -16.25
C MET A 626 -5.95 24.70 -17.60
N ILE A 627 -6.37 25.94 -17.83
CA ILE A 627 -6.92 26.40 -19.13
C ILE A 627 -5.90 26.23 -20.25
N ARG A 628 -4.62 26.58 -20.02
CA ARG A 628 -3.58 26.39 -21.03
C ARG A 628 -3.41 24.91 -21.36
N LYS A 629 -3.35 24.06 -20.35
CA LYS A 629 -3.12 22.62 -20.53
C LYS A 629 -4.29 21.91 -21.21
N ALA A 630 -5.54 22.20 -20.81
CA ALA A 630 -6.72 21.66 -21.48
C ALA A 630 -6.74 22.07 -22.98
N ARG A 631 -6.24 23.28 -23.30
CA ARG A 631 -6.06 23.74 -24.69
C ARG A 631 -4.92 23.00 -25.42
N GLU A 632 -3.81 22.69 -24.76
CA GLU A 632 -2.70 21.89 -25.30
C GLU A 632 -3.13 20.43 -25.56
N GLU A 633 -3.97 19.85 -24.69
CA GLU A 633 -4.57 18.52 -24.85
C GLU A 633 -5.75 18.51 -25.86
N GLY A 634 -6.20 19.67 -26.33
CA GLY A 634 -7.32 19.81 -27.27
C GLY A 634 -8.72 19.61 -26.65
N ASN A 635 -8.83 19.62 -25.32
CA ASN A 635 -10.09 19.46 -24.59
C ASN A 635 -10.86 20.80 -24.53
N ILE A 636 -11.58 21.12 -25.61
CA ILE A 636 -12.34 22.37 -25.75
C ILE A 636 -13.43 22.50 -24.68
N ASP A 637 -14.14 21.41 -24.36
CA ASP A 637 -15.23 21.43 -23.37
C ASP A 637 -14.74 21.81 -21.96
N GLU A 638 -13.55 21.32 -21.57
CA GLU A 638 -12.91 21.68 -20.30
C GLU A 638 -12.40 23.13 -20.31
N VAL A 639 -11.85 23.61 -21.44
CA VAL A 639 -11.48 25.02 -21.60
C VAL A 639 -12.71 25.92 -21.42
N ASP A 640 -13.82 25.63 -22.10
CA ASP A 640 -15.04 26.44 -22.02
C ASP A 640 -15.66 26.41 -20.61
N SER A 641 -15.65 25.25 -19.94
CA SER A 641 -16.06 25.11 -18.53
C SER A 641 -15.19 25.99 -17.62
N LEU A 642 -13.85 25.84 -17.70
CA LEU A 642 -12.90 26.60 -16.89
C LEU A 642 -12.93 28.11 -17.19
N GLU A 643 -13.24 28.50 -18.43
CA GLU A 643 -13.41 29.90 -18.83
C GLU A 643 -14.74 30.51 -18.34
N SER A 644 -15.81 29.71 -18.26
CA SER A 644 -17.14 30.16 -17.79
C SER A 644 -17.22 30.39 -16.28
N GLU A 645 -16.44 29.62 -15.52
CA GLU A 645 -16.30 29.66 -14.06
C GLU A 645 -15.24 30.68 -13.58
N LYS A 646 -14.77 31.58 -14.44
CA LYS A 646 -13.73 32.54 -14.04
C LYS A 646 -14.17 33.41 -12.87
N SER A 647 -13.28 33.46 -11.88
CA SER A 647 -13.36 34.32 -10.70
C SER A 647 -13.52 35.80 -11.07
N ALA A 648 -14.22 36.58 -10.23
CA ALA A 648 -14.36 38.02 -10.43
C ALA A 648 -12.98 38.72 -10.38
N ARG A 649 -12.09 38.25 -9.49
CA ARG A 649 -10.68 38.65 -9.42
C ARG A 649 -9.90 38.33 -10.70
N GLN A 650 -10.13 37.16 -11.32
CA GLN A 650 -9.51 36.82 -12.60
C GLN A 650 -10.00 37.70 -13.75
N ILE A 651 -11.30 37.98 -13.81
CA ILE A 651 -11.89 38.88 -14.81
C ILE A 651 -11.26 40.28 -14.66
N ALA A 652 -11.13 40.78 -13.43
CA ALA A 652 -10.45 42.05 -13.15
C ALA A 652 -8.97 42.03 -13.57
N LYS A 653 -8.18 41.00 -13.18
CA LYS A 653 -6.78 40.85 -13.64
C LYS A 653 -6.64 40.82 -15.17
N ARG A 654 -7.51 40.08 -15.86
CA ARG A 654 -7.50 39.97 -17.34
C ARG A 654 -7.87 41.30 -18.00
N ASN A 655 -8.87 42.01 -17.46
CA ASN A 655 -9.25 43.33 -17.95
C ASN A 655 -8.14 44.39 -17.72
N ALA A 656 -7.40 44.28 -16.60
CA ALA A 656 -6.22 45.12 -16.36
C ALA A 656 -5.12 44.87 -17.41
N ALA A 657 -4.80 43.60 -17.70
CA ALA A 657 -3.82 43.23 -18.71
C ALA A 657 -4.18 43.77 -20.11
N ILE A 658 -5.43 43.56 -20.54
CA ILE A 658 -5.95 44.09 -21.83
C ILE A 658 -5.85 45.62 -21.87
N ALA A 659 -6.23 46.30 -20.78
CA ALA A 659 -6.15 47.76 -20.72
C ALA A 659 -4.71 48.30 -20.81
N ARG A 660 -3.70 47.56 -20.30
CA ARG A 660 -2.27 47.91 -20.48
C ARG A 660 -1.81 47.67 -21.91
N GLU A 661 -2.22 46.58 -22.56
CA GLU A 661 -1.90 46.30 -23.97
C GLU A 661 -2.49 47.36 -24.92
N GLU A 662 -3.68 47.87 -24.60
CA GLU A 662 -4.32 48.99 -25.30
C GLU A 662 -3.71 50.37 -24.96
N GLY A 663 -2.78 50.46 -24.00
CA GLY A 663 -2.14 51.71 -23.57
C GLY A 663 -3.03 52.64 -22.73
N ASN A 664 -4.03 52.08 -22.04
CA ASN A 664 -4.96 52.82 -21.18
C ASN A 664 -4.68 52.58 -19.69
N ASP A 665 -3.56 53.14 -19.21
CA ASP A 665 -3.07 53.00 -17.84
C ASP A 665 -4.14 53.32 -16.77
N THR A 666 -5.00 54.32 -17.02
CA THR A 666 -6.04 54.72 -16.06
C THR A 666 -7.14 53.66 -15.87
N LEU A 667 -7.40 52.86 -16.91
CA LEU A 667 -8.36 51.76 -16.83
C LEU A 667 -7.70 50.51 -16.23
N ALA A 668 -6.42 50.27 -16.53
CA ALA A 668 -5.63 49.21 -15.90
C ALA A 668 -5.55 49.38 -14.38
N GLU A 669 -5.16 50.57 -13.89
CA GLU A 669 -5.04 50.88 -12.46
C GLU A 669 -6.39 50.68 -11.71
N ARG A 670 -7.52 50.95 -12.38
CA ARG A 670 -8.85 50.69 -11.81
C ARG A 670 -9.11 49.19 -11.65
N TRP A 671 -8.87 48.39 -12.69
CA TRP A 671 -9.07 46.95 -12.63
C TRP A 671 -8.09 46.25 -11.68
N GLU A 672 -6.88 46.79 -11.51
CA GLU A 672 -5.91 46.34 -10.52
C GLU A 672 -6.44 46.54 -9.09
N LYS A 673 -6.95 47.73 -8.75
CA LYS A 673 -7.60 47.99 -7.45
C LYS A 673 -8.83 47.11 -7.21
N GLU A 674 -9.57 46.78 -8.26
CA GLU A 674 -10.71 45.87 -8.17
C GLU A 674 -10.26 44.42 -7.92
N ALA A 675 -9.16 43.97 -8.55
CA ALA A 675 -8.54 42.67 -8.28
C ALA A 675 -7.90 42.59 -6.89
N GLU A 676 -7.28 43.67 -6.40
CA GLU A 676 -6.78 43.82 -5.03
C GLU A 676 -7.93 43.74 -4.02
N LEU A 677 -9.03 44.47 -4.27
CA LEU A 677 -10.24 44.40 -3.44
C LEU A 677 -10.75 42.96 -3.33
N TYR A 678 -10.87 42.23 -4.43
CA TYR A 678 -11.29 40.82 -4.38
C TYR A 678 -10.29 39.92 -3.66
N ALA A 679 -8.97 40.20 -3.72
CA ALA A 679 -7.97 39.49 -2.92
C ALA A 679 -8.16 39.75 -1.41
N ASP A 680 -8.30 41.02 -1.02
CA ASP A 680 -8.54 41.51 0.34
C ASP A 680 -9.88 41.05 0.96
N LEU A 681 -10.76 40.49 0.11
CA LEU A 681 -12.01 39.89 0.54
C LEU A 681 -11.89 38.39 0.88
N ARG A 682 -10.87 37.68 0.38
CA ARG A 682 -10.67 36.24 0.65
C ARG A 682 -10.13 35.98 2.06
N ALA A 683 -10.49 34.85 2.65
CA ALA A 683 -9.94 34.36 3.93
C ALA A 683 -8.80 33.35 3.71
N ASP A 684 -8.88 32.57 2.64
CA ASP A 684 -7.86 31.68 2.12
C ASP A 684 -7.75 31.93 0.62
N VAL A 685 -6.53 32.12 0.13
CA VAL A 685 -6.24 32.52 -1.26
C VAL A 685 -5.99 31.29 -2.16
N THR A 686 -5.77 30.10 -1.57
CA THR A 686 -5.62 28.81 -2.28
C THR A 686 -6.96 28.16 -2.65
N GLN A 687 -8.07 28.62 -2.05
CA GLN A 687 -9.42 28.11 -2.31
C GLN A 687 -10.12 28.82 -3.48
N ASP A 688 -11.07 28.09 -4.09
CA ASP A 688 -11.78 28.52 -5.28
C ASP A 688 -12.89 29.52 -4.94
N GLU A 689 -13.09 30.51 -5.82
CA GLU A 689 -14.06 31.58 -5.56
C GLU A 689 -15.50 31.03 -5.67
N GLY A 690 -16.17 30.87 -4.52
CA GLY A 690 -17.51 30.28 -4.44
C GLY A 690 -17.53 28.80 -4.01
N SER A 691 -16.39 28.13 -3.80
CA SER A 691 -16.34 26.80 -3.20
C SER A 691 -16.46 26.82 -1.67
N TYR A 692 -16.48 28.01 -1.05
CA TYR A 692 -16.73 28.15 0.37
C TYR A 692 -18.09 27.58 0.74
N SER A 693 -18.14 26.81 1.83
CA SER A 693 -19.41 26.64 2.54
C SER A 693 -19.87 28.02 2.99
N ARG A 694 -21.14 28.37 2.72
CA ARG A 694 -21.78 29.60 3.23
C ARG A 694 -21.79 29.74 4.76
N PHE A 695 -21.42 28.66 5.47
CA PHE A 695 -21.24 28.62 6.93
C PHE A 695 -19.77 28.81 7.37
N LEU A 696 -18.82 28.79 6.44
CA LEU A 696 -17.42 29.19 6.63
C LEU A 696 -17.14 30.58 6.03
N ASP A 697 -17.98 31.05 5.10
CA ASP A 697 -18.06 32.46 4.72
C ASP A 697 -18.34 33.33 5.96
N ARG A 698 -17.32 34.10 6.36
CA ARG A 698 -17.41 35.29 7.22
C ARG A 698 -18.60 35.33 8.18
N ASP A 699 -18.42 34.72 9.35
CA ASP A 699 -19.31 34.97 10.47
C ASP A 699 -19.59 36.47 10.66
N LEU A 700 -20.85 36.81 10.95
CA LEU A 700 -21.29 38.13 11.38
C LEU A 700 -20.45 38.73 12.53
N TRP A 701 -19.75 37.91 13.33
CA TRP A 701 -18.85 38.38 14.38
C TRP A 701 -17.47 38.78 13.85
N TYR A 702 -16.93 38.10 12.83
CA TYR A 702 -15.66 38.45 12.20
C TYR A 702 -15.79 39.78 11.45
N GLU A 703 -16.88 39.95 10.68
CA GLU A 703 -17.13 41.19 9.94
C GLU A 703 -17.41 42.37 10.89
N LYS A 704 -18.19 42.18 11.97
CA LYS A 704 -18.32 43.17 13.06
C LYS A 704 -17.00 43.49 13.74
N THR A 705 -16.06 42.55 13.80
CA THR A 705 -14.73 42.78 14.39
C THR A 705 -13.82 43.56 13.45
N ARG A 706 -13.80 43.23 12.15
CA ARG A 706 -13.10 44.02 11.11
C ARG A 706 -13.67 45.43 11.00
N GLN A 707 -15.00 45.61 11.05
CA GLN A 707 -15.66 46.92 11.11
C GLN A 707 -15.25 47.70 12.37
N LYS A 708 -15.28 47.09 13.57
CA LYS A 708 -14.81 47.75 14.81
C LYS A 708 -13.33 48.13 14.80
N ILE A 709 -12.49 47.35 14.12
CA ILE A 709 -11.06 47.67 13.93
C ILE A 709 -10.91 48.82 12.92
N SER A 710 -11.66 48.79 11.81
CA SER A 710 -11.75 49.88 10.84
C SER A 710 -12.22 51.19 11.50
N GLU A 711 -13.29 51.18 12.29
CA GLU A 711 -13.77 52.34 13.07
C GLU A 711 -12.73 52.84 14.09
N LYS A 712 -12.03 51.93 14.78
CA LYS A 712 -10.91 52.30 15.67
C LYS A 712 -9.75 52.95 14.91
N ASN A 713 -9.49 52.51 13.69
CA ASN A 713 -8.44 53.05 12.84
C ASN A 713 -8.86 54.38 12.20
N LYS A 714 -10.11 54.55 11.74
CA LYS A 714 -10.68 55.87 11.38
C LYS A 714 -10.57 56.86 12.53
N LYS A 715 -10.82 56.43 13.78
CA LYS A 715 -10.61 57.27 14.99
C LYS A 715 -9.14 57.59 15.30
N ARG A 716 -8.17 56.85 14.76
CA ARG A 716 -6.72 57.12 14.89
C ARG A 716 -6.16 57.99 13.76
N PHE A 717 -6.69 57.87 12.54
CA PHE A 717 -6.17 58.56 11.35
C PHE A 717 -7.03 59.77 10.90
N GLY A 718 -8.21 59.98 11.50
CA GLY A 718 -9.08 61.12 11.17
C GLY A 718 -9.72 61.00 9.78
N SER A 719 -10.24 62.12 9.28
CA SER A 719 -10.97 62.20 7.99
C SER A 719 -10.07 62.09 6.74
N LEU A 720 -8.87 61.53 6.88
CA LEU A 720 -7.90 61.32 5.79
C LEU A 720 -8.27 60.17 4.85
N LEU A 721 -9.33 59.41 5.18
CA LEU A 721 -9.85 58.27 4.42
C LEU A 721 -11.34 58.42 4.05
N ASP A 722 -11.95 59.58 4.27
CA ASP A 722 -13.31 59.86 3.77
C ASP A 722 -13.19 60.45 2.35
N GLY A 723 -13.56 59.67 1.34
CA GLY A 723 -13.40 60.02 -0.08
C GLY A 723 -12.90 58.89 -0.98
N ILE A 724 -12.62 57.70 -0.42
CA ILE A 724 -12.40 56.47 -1.18
C ILE A 724 -13.58 55.54 -0.89
N GLU A 725 -14.63 55.69 -1.71
CA GLU A 725 -15.72 54.72 -1.95
C GLU A 725 -15.72 54.38 -3.44
#